data_AF-A0A6J0L7B1-F1
#
_entry.id   AF-A0A6J0L7B1-F1
#
_cell.length_a   1.000
_cell.length_b   1.000
_cell.length_c   1.000
_cell.angle_alpha   90.00
_cell.angle_beta   90.00
_cell.angle_gamma   90.00
#
_symmetry.space_group_name_H-M   'P 1'
#
loop_
_entity.id
_entity.type
_entity.pdbx_description
1 polymer ?
#
loop_
_entity_poly.entity_id
_entity_poly.type
_entity_poly.pdbx_seq_one_letter_code
_entity_poly.pdbx_strand_id
1 'polypeptide(L)'
;MEKGKSESSERSFGESDSVVSSQSDIQPESTMETHEDETKQPEEASLEVETEKEDLKDSIRTLTEKLSAALANVSAKDDLVNQHVKVAEEAVAGWEKAENEAVELKEKLEAADENKRVLEDRVSHLDGALKECVRQLRQARDEQEQRIQDAVTEKTRELQASKTDLEGELLEAATKSEELATMAESVARENVMLRHELIARCEELEIRTIERDLSTQAAETASKQQLDVIKKVAKLEAECRKLRTMLSSKSSFNNDHRSTDSHSDASCSESGASTTVIEKRSLQGTASSSAIEIDLMGDFLEMERLVALPETPPSGKSGPESVTEEAVVVLTDNSLAAEIEALTGRNKELEEKLEKLEAEKGELESEVKCCREVENTLRYELDAIVCDKVELESKLEKLKVEKDKLESKVESEREVESTLRFELEAMVSDKLELESKLEKLEAERGELESKVKSDKEVVSTLRLDLEATVSDKVELENKLNKLEAEKDALRVELEGIVCAKAEVENKLEKVEVEKAELQISYDVIKDKYKESQVCLQDIETKLEEIQREMKLANELKTEVETQIESMEAEAEGNQKKIECLEEEVRKERLASDELRRKCEALEEEVTLHQESAVGQPKIKQEDMATAAGKLANCQKTIASLGKQLQSLATLEDFLVDTASIPVAATNGVSNSTESWRVHKNDTYMASMKPTKETSSSDTASSNRGSSEKNRNGFAKVFTRSKDGIHLVI
;
A
#
# COMPACT_ATOMS: atom_id res chain seq x y z
N MET A 1 -15.41 -32.22 33.51
CA MET A 1 -16.84 -32.14 33.93
C MET A 1 -17.63 -31.64 32.74
N GLU A 2 -18.56 -32.42 32.20
CA GLU A 2 -19.79 -31.93 31.56
C GLU A 2 -20.75 -33.09 31.28
N LYS A 3 -22.04 -32.82 31.08
CA LYS A 3 -23.08 -33.84 30.86
C LYS A 3 -23.58 -33.78 29.42
N GLY A 4 -23.23 -34.78 28.61
CA GLY A 4 -23.93 -35.10 27.36
C GLY A 4 -24.89 -36.27 27.59
N LYS A 5 -26.21 -36.03 27.58
CA LYS A 5 -27.25 -37.07 27.61
C LYS A 5 -28.17 -36.87 26.42
N SER A 6 -28.27 -37.86 25.54
CA SER A 6 -29.12 -37.81 24.35
C SER A 6 -29.62 -39.22 23.99
N GLU A 7 -30.85 -39.53 24.39
CA GLU A 7 -31.62 -40.69 23.90
C GLU A 7 -32.46 -40.31 22.68
N SER A 8 -32.50 -41.16 21.64
CA SER A 8 -33.55 -41.22 20.60
C SER A 8 -33.16 -42.30 19.55
N SER A 9 -34.05 -43.13 19.01
CA SER A 9 -35.46 -43.41 19.34
C SER A 9 -35.86 -44.82 18.85
N GLU A 10 -36.92 -45.39 19.42
CA GLU A 10 -38.07 -46.10 18.77
C GLU A 10 -37.87 -46.95 17.47
N ARG A 11 -38.56 -48.08 17.24
CA ARG A 11 -39.86 -48.58 17.76
C ARG A 11 -40.08 -50.09 17.45
N SER A 12 -41.29 -50.60 17.73
CA SER A 12 -41.79 -51.98 17.57
C SER A 12 -41.20 -52.96 18.60
N PHE A 13 -41.94 -53.61 19.51
CA PHE A 13 -43.38 -53.93 19.64
C PHE A 13 -43.91 -54.89 18.56
N GLY A 14 -44.52 -56.00 19.00
CA GLY A 14 -44.91 -57.12 18.13
C GLY A 14 -45.35 -58.38 18.88
N GLU A 15 -46.20 -58.25 19.90
CA GLU A 15 -46.99 -59.40 20.38
C GLU A 15 -48.05 -59.75 19.32
N SER A 16 -48.26 -61.04 19.03
CA SER A 16 -49.42 -61.55 18.28
C SER A 16 -49.58 -63.06 18.50
N ASP A 17 -50.63 -63.42 19.22
CA ASP A 17 -51.16 -64.79 19.31
C ASP A 17 -51.94 -65.20 18.04
N SER A 18 -52.23 -66.50 17.93
CA SER A 18 -53.36 -67.09 17.16
C SER A 18 -53.18 -67.19 15.62
N VAL A 19 -53.89 -68.06 14.87
CA VAL A 19 -55.07 -68.88 15.22
C VAL A 19 -55.27 -70.13 14.33
N VAL A 20 -55.76 -71.24 14.91
CA VAL A 20 -56.64 -72.31 14.35
C VAL A 20 -56.16 -73.32 13.28
N SER A 21 -56.19 -74.59 13.72
CA SER A 21 -56.68 -75.85 13.09
C SER A 21 -56.46 -76.23 11.62
N SER A 22 -56.16 -77.52 11.45
CA SER A 22 -57.12 -78.44 10.83
C SER A 22 -57.17 -79.77 11.59
N GLN A 23 -58.34 -80.41 11.57
CA GLN A 23 -58.73 -81.57 12.40
C GLN A 23 -59.20 -82.71 11.48
N SER A 24 -58.89 -83.97 11.83
CA SER A 24 -59.55 -85.14 11.25
C SER A 24 -59.49 -86.33 12.21
N ASP A 25 -60.55 -86.54 12.98
CA ASP A 25 -60.74 -87.71 13.83
C ASP A 25 -61.01 -88.97 12.98
N ILE A 26 -60.34 -90.09 13.31
CA ILE A 26 -60.93 -91.43 13.19
C ILE A 26 -60.49 -92.27 14.41
N GLN A 27 -61.44 -92.48 15.32
CA GLN A 27 -61.57 -93.69 16.13
C GLN A 27 -62.70 -94.55 15.49
N PRO A 28 -62.92 -95.85 15.83
CA PRO A 28 -63.06 -96.35 17.21
C PRO A 28 -62.51 -97.77 17.49
N GLU A 29 -62.60 -98.19 18.77
CA GLU A 29 -62.85 -99.59 19.25
C GLU A 29 -61.80 -100.70 18.90
N SER A 30 -61.64 -101.81 19.65
CA SER A 30 -62.15 -102.29 20.96
C SER A 30 -61.24 -103.44 21.44
N THR A 31 -61.22 -103.92 22.70
CA THR A 31 -62.02 -103.65 23.91
C THR A 31 -61.12 -103.80 25.17
N MET A 32 -61.64 -103.52 26.37
CA MET A 32 -61.25 -104.27 27.58
C MET A 32 -62.11 -105.52 27.72
N GLU A 33 -61.60 -106.60 28.31
CA GLU A 33 -62.40 -107.37 29.27
C GLU A 33 -61.53 -108.18 30.25
N THR A 34 -61.87 -108.09 31.53
CA THR A 34 -61.38 -108.93 32.62
C THR A 34 -62.56 -109.77 33.10
N HIS A 35 -62.38 -111.07 33.32
CA HIS A 35 -63.40 -111.90 33.96
C HIS A 35 -62.81 -112.94 34.92
N GLU A 36 -63.65 -113.38 35.86
CA GLU A 36 -63.30 -114.06 37.10
C GLU A 36 -63.89 -115.48 37.17
N ASP A 37 -63.15 -116.37 37.83
CA ASP A 37 -63.59 -117.42 38.78
C ASP A 37 -64.42 -118.69 38.38
N GLU A 38 -64.38 -119.63 39.33
CA GLU A 38 -65.26 -120.76 39.69
C GLU A 38 -65.61 -121.94 38.73
N THR A 39 -64.96 -123.07 39.03
CA THR A 39 -65.54 -124.44 39.19
C THR A 39 -66.02 -125.26 37.96
N LYS A 40 -65.47 -126.49 37.83
CA LYS A 40 -66.17 -127.76 38.19
C LYS A 40 -65.30 -129.03 38.04
N GLN A 41 -65.72 -130.08 38.73
CA GLN A 41 -65.33 -131.50 38.59
C GLN A 41 -66.54 -132.28 38.00
N PRO A 42 -66.60 -133.64 37.96
CA PRO A 42 -65.56 -134.70 37.98
C PRO A 42 -65.79 -135.68 36.78
N GLU A 43 -65.51 -136.98 36.94
CA GLU A 43 -66.09 -138.14 36.22
C GLU A 43 -65.77 -138.31 34.70
N GLU A 44 -65.80 -139.52 34.11
CA GLU A 44 -65.43 -140.88 34.59
C GLU A 44 -65.14 -141.79 33.36
N ALA A 45 -64.57 -142.97 33.59
CA ALA A 45 -64.76 -144.21 32.80
C ALA A 45 -64.53 -144.24 31.25
N SER A 46 -63.36 -144.78 30.88
CA SER A 46 -63.21 -145.96 29.99
C SER A 46 -63.14 -145.84 28.45
N LEU A 47 -62.08 -146.45 27.89
CA LEU A 47 -61.94 -147.09 26.55
C LEU A 47 -62.01 -146.15 25.31
N GLU A 48 -61.17 -146.25 24.26
CA GLU A 48 -60.21 -147.29 23.82
C GLU A 48 -58.98 -146.66 23.10
N VAL A 49 -57.79 -147.28 23.22
CA VAL A 49 -56.46 -146.60 23.21
C VAL A 49 -55.79 -146.37 21.82
N GLU A 50 -56.41 -146.74 20.70
CA GLU A 50 -55.68 -146.83 19.42
C GLU A 50 -55.81 -145.61 18.49
N THR A 51 -56.90 -144.83 18.53
CA THR A 51 -57.00 -143.57 17.74
C THR A 51 -56.16 -142.45 18.33
N GLU A 52 -56.06 -142.37 19.66
CA GLU A 52 -55.30 -141.36 20.39
C GLU A 52 -53.86 -141.20 19.89
N LYS A 53 -53.22 -142.30 19.46
CA LYS A 53 -51.81 -142.29 19.01
C LYS A 53 -51.56 -141.46 17.75
N GLU A 54 -52.51 -141.43 16.80
CA GLU A 54 -52.32 -140.68 15.55
C GLU A 54 -52.68 -139.20 15.77
N ASP A 55 -53.75 -138.92 16.50
CA ASP A 55 -54.11 -137.56 16.94
C ASP A 55 -53.00 -136.92 17.81
N LEU A 56 -52.41 -137.68 18.75
CA LEU A 56 -51.26 -137.24 19.55
C LEU A 56 -50.03 -136.96 18.68
N LYS A 57 -49.78 -137.76 17.64
CA LYS A 57 -48.62 -137.60 16.73
C LYS A 57 -48.74 -136.37 15.86
N ASP A 58 -49.96 -136.01 15.44
CA ASP A 58 -50.22 -134.81 14.64
C ASP A 58 -50.36 -133.56 15.55
N SER A 59 -50.84 -133.71 16.77
CA SER A 59 -50.71 -132.71 17.84
C SER A 59 -49.24 -132.41 18.16
N ILE A 60 -48.40 -133.43 18.32
CA ILE A 60 -46.94 -133.27 18.51
C ILE A 60 -46.29 -132.61 17.30
N ARG A 61 -46.67 -132.95 16.06
CA ARG A 61 -46.15 -132.29 14.85
C ARG A 61 -46.51 -130.80 14.84
N THR A 62 -47.79 -130.46 15.05
CA THR A 62 -48.25 -129.07 15.04
C THR A 62 -47.73 -128.27 16.24
N LEU A 63 -47.48 -128.90 17.41
CA LEU A 63 -46.76 -128.28 18.52
C LEU A 63 -45.28 -128.04 18.17
N THR A 64 -44.61 -128.99 17.51
CA THR A 64 -43.21 -128.85 17.06
C THR A 64 -43.07 -127.74 16.00
N GLU A 65 -44.04 -127.63 15.09
CA GLU A 65 -44.10 -126.59 14.07
C GLU A 65 -44.40 -125.21 14.69
N LYS A 66 -45.37 -125.13 15.63
CA LYS A 66 -45.62 -123.90 16.42
C LYS A 66 -44.41 -123.49 17.25
N LEU A 67 -43.69 -124.44 17.86
CA LEU A 67 -42.47 -124.17 18.62
C LEU A 67 -41.33 -123.69 17.71
N SER A 68 -41.17 -124.32 16.54
CA SER A 68 -40.20 -123.89 15.52
C SER A 68 -40.52 -122.48 14.99
N ALA A 69 -41.79 -122.19 14.70
CA ALA A 69 -42.24 -120.86 14.28
C ALA A 69 -42.10 -119.81 15.39
N ALA A 70 -42.36 -120.18 16.65
CA ALA A 70 -42.12 -119.32 17.80
C ALA A 70 -40.62 -119.04 18.00
N LEU A 71 -39.76 -120.05 17.86
CA LEU A 71 -38.30 -119.90 17.97
C LEU A 71 -37.73 -119.05 16.82
N ALA A 72 -38.21 -119.24 15.58
CA ALA A 72 -37.84 -118.40 14.44
C ALA A 72 -38.34 -116.94 14.58
N ASN A 73 -39.50 -116.73 15.21
CA ASN A 73 -40.02 -115.40 15.54
C ASN A 73 -39.22 -114.75 16.68
N VAL A 74 -38.74 -115.54 17.66
CA VAL A 74 -37.81 -115.07 18.69
C VAL A 74 -36.48 -114.67 18.04
N SER A 75 -35.83 -115.53 17.24
CA SER A 75 -34.56 -115.17 16.60
C SER A 75 -34.68 -113.98 15.65
N ALA A 76 -35.78 -113.86 14.90
CA ALA A 76 -36.02 -112.68 14.04
C ALA A 76 -36.26 -111.40 14.86
N LYS A 77 -36.78 -111.50 16.08
CA LYS A 77 -36.89 -110.37 17.02
C LYS A 77 -35.56 -110.05 17.68
N ASP A 78 -34.76 -111.05 18.02
CA ASP A 78 -33.41 -110.85 18.55
C ASP A 78 -32.50 -110.19 17.51
N ASP A 79 -32.57 -110.61 16.23
CA ASP A 79 -31.90 -109.94 15.11
C ASP A 79 -32.37 -108.49 14.92
N LEU A 80 -33.68 -108.22 15.06
CA LEU A 80 -34.22 -106.86 14.99
C LEU A 80 -33.78 -106.00 16.19
N VAL A 81 -33.71 -106.56 17.40
CA VAL A 81 -33.16 -105.90 18.59
C VAL A 81 -31.68 -105.60 18.39
N ASN A 82 -30.89 -106.53 17.87
CA ASN A 82 -29.48 -106.31 17.53
C ASN A 82 -29.30 -105.19 16.48
N GLN A 83 -30.19 -105.10 15.48
CA GLN A 83 -30.21 -103.98 14.53
C GLN A 83 -30.58 -102.66 15.20
N HIS A 84 -31.57 -102.64 16.09
CA HIS A 84 -31.94 -101.43 16.84
C HIS A 84 -30.82 -100.96 17.80
N VAL A 85 -30.12 -101.89 18.46
CA VAL A 85 -28.93 -101.58 19.28
C VAL A 85 -27.85 -100.96 18.40
N LYS A 86 -27.50 -101.58 17.27
CA LYS A 86 -26.47 -101.05 16.36
C LYS A 86 -26.83 -99.68 15.78
N VAL A 87 -28.09 -99.43 15.45
CA VAL A 87 -28.56 -98.10 14.99
C VAL A 87 -28.52 -97.06 16.12
N ALA A 88 -28.79 -97.48 17.37
CA ALA A 88 -28.63 -96.59 18.53
C ALA A 88 -27.15 -96.28 18.82
N GLU A 89 -26.25 -97.26 18.71
CA GLU A 89 -24.79 -97.08 18.83
C GLU A 89 -24.25 -96.14 17.75
N GLU A 90 -24.62 -96.36 16.48
CA GLU A 90 -24.23 -95.47 15.36
C GLU A 90 -24.79 -94.06 15.52
N ALA A 91 -26.01 -93.91 16.05
CA ALA A 91 -26.57 -92.60 16.37
C ALA A 91 -25.78 -91.92 17.50
N VAL A 92 -25.52 -92.62 18.62
CA VAL A 92 -24.77 -92.08 19.77
C VAL A 92 -23.36 -91.66 19.35
N ALA A 93 -22.62 -92.50 18.61
CA ALA A 93 -21.30 -92.13 18.10
C ALA A 93 -21.35 -90.92 17.15
N GLY A 94 -22.45 -90.75 16.39
CA GLY A 94 -22.72 -89.56 15.59
C GLY A 94 -22.95 -88.29 16.43
N TRP A 95 -23.74 -88.41 17.51
CA TRP A 95 -23.97 -87.32 18.48
C TRP A 95 -22.68 -86.94 19.22
N GLU A 96 -21.95 -87.90 19.77
CA GLU A 96 -20.67 -87.69 20.45
C GLU A 96 -19.66 -87.00 19.53
N LYS A 97 -19.57 -87.40 18.25
CA LYS A 97 -18.69 -86.74 17.27
C LYS A 97 -19.12 -85.29 16.99
N ALA A 98 -20.42 -85.03 16.84
CA ALA A 98 -20.94 -83.68 16.63
C ALA A 98 -20.76 -82.78 17.87
N GLU A 99 -20.86 -83.34 19.08
CA GLU A 99 -20.60 -82.64 20.33
C GLU A 99 -19.11 -82.27 20.47
N ASN A 100 -18.20 -83.21 20.18
CA ASN A 100 -16.76 -82.92 20.16
C ASN A 100 -16.39 -81.84 19.12
N GLU A 101 -16.96 -81.89 17.91
CA GLU A 101 -16.76 -80.84 16.89
C GLU A 101 -17.33 -79.48 17.34
N ALA A 102 -18.47 -79.47 18.04
CA ALA A 102 -19.04 -78.24 18.61
C ALA A 102 -18.18 -77.66 19.75
N VAL A 103 -17.56 -78.50 20.59
CA VAL A 103 -16.60 -78.06 21.62
C VAL A 103 -15.34 -77.48 20.99
N GLU A 104 -14.75 -78.15 19.99
CA GLU A 104 -13.55 -77.64 19.31
C GLU A 104 -13.82 -76.29 18.60
N LEU A 105 -15.00 -76.12 17.99
CA LEU A 105 -15.42 -74.85 17.41
C LEU A 105 -15.66 -73.75 18.47
N LYS A 106 -16.18 -74.11 19.65
CA LYS A 106 -16.40 -73.19 20.77
C LYS A 106 -15.06 -72.72 21.37
N GLU A 107 -14.10 -73.61 21.57
CA GLU A 107 -12.74 -73.26 22.02
C GLU A 107 -12.04 -72.33 21.01
N LYS A 108 -12.16 -72.61 19.71
CA LYS A 108 -11.64 -71.73 18.64
C LYS A 108 -12.30 -70.36 18.63
N LEU A 109 -13.61 -70.27 18.91
CA LEU A 109 -14.33 -69.00 19.00
C LEU A 109 -13.89 -68.20 20.23
N GLU A 110 -13.81 -68.83 21.41
CA GLU A 110 -13.35 -68.19 22.64
C GLU A 110 -11.90 -67.69 22.52
N ALA A 111 -11.02 -68.46 21.88
CA ALA A 111 -9.66 -68.03 21.55
C ALA A 111 -9.64 -66.86 20.54
N ALA A 112 -10.56 -66.82 19.57
CA ALA A 112 -10.66 -65.71 18.62
C ALA A 112 -11.17 -64.42 19.29
N ASP A 113 -12.16 -64.51 20.17
CA ASP A 113 -12.70 -63.38 20.92
C ASP A 113 -11.68 -62.81 21.93
N GLU A 114 -10.86 -63.64 22.58
CA GLU A 114 -9.79 -63.15 23.46
C GLU A 114 -8.66 -62.47 22.66
N ASN A 115 -8.25 -63.04 21.52
CA ASN A 115 -7.32 -62.36 20.61
C ASN A 115 -7.90 -61.02 20.10
N LYS A 116 -9.20 -60.95 19.84
CA LYS A 116 -9.88 -59.72 19.45
C LYS A 116 -9.84 -58.66 20.57
N ARG A 117 -10.09 -59.03 21.83
CA ARG A 117 -9.96 -58.10 22.98
C ARG A 117 -8.55 -57.52 23.08
N VAL A 118 -7.52 -58.37 22.99
CA VAL A 118 -6.11 -57.94 23.01
C VAL A 118 -5.79 -56.97 21.85
N LEU A 119 -6.43 -57.14 20.69
CA LEU A 119 -6.31 -56.19 19.57
C LEU A 119 -7.09 -54.89 19.81
N GLU A 120 -8.27 -54.93 20.43
CA GLU A 120 -9.08 -53.76 20.80
C GLU A 120 -8.38 -52.91 21.87
N ASP A 121 -7.77 -53.54 22.87
CA ASP A 121 -6.90 -52.88 23.87
C ASP A 121 -5.66 -52.27 23.20
N ARG A 122 -4.98 -53.01 22.32
CA ARG A 122 -3.82 -52.50 21.57
C ARG A 122 -4.19 -51.30 20.70
N VAL A 123 -5.33 -51.32 20.04
CA VAL A 123 -5.85 -50.17 19.26
C VAL A 123 -6.12 -48.98 20.18
N SER A 124 -6.72 -49.21 21.35
CA SER A 124 -6.99 -48.17 22.35
C SER A 124 -5.70 -47.54 22.90
N HIS A 125 -4.65 -48.32 23.15
CA HIS A 125 -3.33 -47.83 23.52
C HIS A 125 -2.66 -47.02 22.40
N LEU A 126 -2.76 -47.46 21.14
CA LEU A 126 -2.20 -46.76 19.98
C LEU A 126 -2.92 -45.44 19.68
N ASP A 127 -4.25 -45.41 19.81
CA ASP A 127 -5.05 -44.18 19.73
C ASP A 127 -4.73 -43.19 20.86
N GLY A 128 -4.54 -43.69 22.09
CA GLY A 128 -4.04 -42.88 23.22
C GLY A 128 -2.67 -42.27 22.94
N ALA A 129 -1.71 -43.07 22.46
CA ALA A 129 -0.37 -42.60 22.09
C ALA A 129 -0.39 -41.60 20.93
N LEU A 130 -1.22 -41.85 19.90
CA LEU A 130 -1.40 -40.94 18.77
C LEU A 130 -2.00 -39.60 19.21
N LYS A 131 -3.01 -39.61 20.08
CA LYS A 131 -3.60 -38.40 20.68
C LYS A 131 -2.57 -37.58 21.45
N GLU A 132 -1.70 -38.24 22.22
CA GLU A 132 -0.63 -37.57 22.95
C GLU A 132 0.46 -37.00 22.02
N CYS A 133 0.92 -37.74 21.00
CA CYS A 133 1.82 -37.20 19.97
C CYS A 133 1.21 -35.99 19.23
N VAL A 134 -0.08 -36.05 18.86
CA VAL A 134 -0.78 -34.92 18.23
C VAL A 134 -0.93 -33.74 19.20
N ARG A 135 -1.13 -33.98 20.50
CA ARG A 135 -1.15 -32.94 21.54
C ARG A 135 0.22 -32.27 21.68
N GLN A 136 1.30 -33.04 21.72
CA GLN A 136 2.68 -32.55 21.81
C GLN A 136 3.07 -31.75 20.55
N LEU A 137 2.75 -32.23 19.35
CA LEU A 137 3.00 -31.51 18.10
C LEU A 137 2.24 -30.18 18.03
N ARG A 138 0.98 -30.15 18.50
CA ARG A 138 0.21 -28.89 18.62
C ARG A 138 0.88 -27.94 19.60
N GLN A 139 1.17 -28.39 20.83
CA GLN A 139 1.84 -27.60 21.85
C GLN A 139 3.19 -27.03 21.36
N ALA A 140 4.05 -27.86 20.76
CA ALA A 140 5.34 -27.41 20.24
C ALA A 140 5.19 -26.35 19.13
N ARG A 141 4.15 -26.46 18.28
CA ARG A 141 3.84 -25.47 17.25
C ARG A 141 3.24 -24.19 17.85
N ASP A 142 2.35 -24.27 18.83
CA ASP A 142 1.82 -23.11 19.56
C ASP A 142 2.92 -22.37 20.32
N GLU A 143 3.82 -23.08 21.01
CA GLU A 143 4.99 -22.49 21.66
C GLU A 143 5.97 -21.85 20.66
N GLN A 144 6.21 -22.49 19.51
CA GLN A 144 7.11 -21.94 18.50
C GLN A 144 6.52 -20.71 17.81
N GLU A 145 5.21 -20.72 17.55
CA GLU A 145 4.46 -19.56 17.06
C GLU A 145 4.56 -18.39 18.06
N GLN A 146 4.35 -18.65 19.36
CA GLN A 146 4.52 -17.62 20.40
C GLN A 146 5.95 -17.05 20.43
N ARG A 147 6.99 -17.90 20.39
CA ARG A 147 8.40 -17.45 20.32
C ARG A 147 8.68 -16.57 19.11
N ILE A 148 8.06 -16.86 17.96
CA ILE A 148 8.18 -16.06 16.74
C ILE A 148 7.46 -14.71 16.92
N GLN A 149 6.25 -14.70 17.47
CA GLN A 149 5.49 -13.47 17.73
C GLN A 149 6.19 -12.56 18.77
N ASP A 150 6.74 -13.14 19.83
CA ASP A 150 7.53 -12.43 20.84
C ASP A 150 8.79 -11.80 20.21
N ALA A 151 9.56 -12.57 19.43
CA ALA A 151 10.75 -12.07 18.74
C ALA A 151 10.42 -10.99 17.68
N VAL A 152 9.32 -11.15 16.93
CA VAL A 152 8.87 -10.16 15.95
C VAL A 152 8.40 -8.87 16.63
N THR A 153 7.69 -8.95 17.75
CA THR A 153 7.25 -7.75 18.49
C THR A 153 8.41 -7.04 19.18
N GLU A 154 9.37 -7.76 19.75
CA GLU A 154 10.62 -7.19 20.28
C GLU A 154 11.42 -6.47 19.18
N LYS A 155 11.68 -7.13 18.05
CA LYS A 155 12.43 -6.52 16.93
C LYS A 155 11.68 -5.37 16.28
N THR A 156 10.35 -5.41 16.23
CA THR A 156 9.53 -4.26 15.83
C THR A 156 9.72 -3.10 16.80
N ARG A 157 9.75 -3.34 18.12
CA ARG A 157 9.97 -2.31 19.14
C ARG A 157 11.37 -1.69 19.05
N GLU A 158 12.40 -2.50 18.81
CA GLU A 158 13.77 -2.04 18.55
C GLU A 158 13.84 -1.16 17.29
N LEU A 159 13.24 -1.59 16.19
CA LEU A 159 13.22 -0.82 14.94
C LEU A 159 12.44 0.49 15.07
N GLN A 160 11.33 0.52 15.83
CA GLN A 160 10.62 1.77 16.11
C GLN A 160 11.43 2.71 17.00
N ALA A 161 12.16 2.20 18.00
CA ALA A 161 13.04 3.02 18.83
C ALA A 161 14.19 3.63 17.99
N SER A 162 14.90 2.79 17.23
CA SER A 162 15.98 3.24 16.34
C SER A 162 15.46 4.23 15.28
N LYS A 163 14.24 4.05 14.77
CA LYS A 163 13.57 5.01 13.89
C LYS A 163 13.33 6.35 14.60
N THR A 164 12.79 6.36 15.82
CA THR A 164 12.57 7.61 16.56
C THR A 164 13.87 8.31 16.95
N ASP A 165 14.94 7.57 17.22
CA ASP A 165 16.26 8.12 17.50
C ASP A 165 16.82 8.82 16.25
N LEU A 166 16.76 8.16 15.08
CA LEU A 166 17.19 8.73 13.79
C LEU A 166 16.31 9.90 13.33
N GLU A 167 15.00 9.88 13.59
CA GLU A 167 14.11 11.03 13.36
C GLU A 167 14.47 12.21 14.28
N GLY A 168 14.94 11.93 15.50
CA GLY A 168 15.50 12.93 16.43
C GLY A 168 16.82 13.53 15.94
N GLU A 169 17.79 12.70 15.53
CA GLU A 169 19.05 13.15 14.95
C GLU A 169 18.84 13.99 13.68
N LEU A 170 17.89 13.60 12.82
CA LEU A 170 17.52 14.35 11.62
C LEU A 170 16.89 15.71 11.96
N LEU A 171 16.05 15.77 12.99
CA LEU A 171 15.46 17.03 13.48
C LEU A 171 16.56 17.96 14.03
N GLU A 172 17.49 17.44 14.85
CA GLU A 172 18.59 18.22 15.42
C GLU A 172 19.59 18.69 14.34
N ALA A 173 19.80 17.88 13.30
CA ALA A 173 20.58 18.28 12.13
C ALA A 173 19.88 19.39 11.31
N ALA A 174 18.55 19.32 11.18
CA ALA A 174 17.76 20.34 10.51
C ALA A 174 17.78 21.68 11.27
N THR A 175 17.58 21.69 12.59
CA THR A 175 17.65 22.93 13.38
C THR A 175 19.03 23.56 13.35
N LYS A 176 20.11 22.75 13.46
CA LYS A 176 21.50 23.25 13.30
C LYS A 176 21.74 23.83 11.89
N SER A 177 21.12 23.26 10.87
CA SER A 177 21.21 23.80 9.50
C SER A 177 20.52 25.16 9.37
N GLU A 178 19.35 25.33 10.00
CA GLU A 178 18.61 26.60 10.04
C GLU A 178 19.30 27.68 10.89
N GLU A 179 19.89 27.30 12.03
CA GLU A 179 20.76 28.18 12.84
C GLU A 179 21.98 28.66 12.03
N LEU A 180 22.66 27.76 11.31
CA LEU A 180 23.79 28.13 10.46
C LEU A 180 23.36 28.98 9.25
N ALA A 181 22.19 28.73 8.66
CA ALA A 181 21.64 29.53 7.57
C ALA A 181 21.31 30.96 8.02
N THR A 182 20.59 31.11 9.15
CA THR A 182 20.24 32.42 9.71
C THR A 182 21.46 33.20 10.20
N MET A 183 22.48 32.51 10.73
CA MET A 183 23.79 33.12 11.03
C MET A 183 24.50 33.58 9.75
N ALA A 184 24.55 32.76 8.70
CA ALA A 184 25.17 33.10 7.42
C ALA A 184 24.50 34.31 6.75
N GLU A 185 23.16 34.38 6.77
CA GLU A 185 22.44 35.58 6.33
C GLU A 185 22.79 36.82 7.15
N SER A 186 22.96 36.68 8.47
CA SER A 186 23.30 37.83 9.32
C SER A 186 24.69 38.36 9.01
N VAL A 187 25.67 37.48 8.82
CA VAL A 187 27.02 37.83 8.37
C VAL A 187 27.00 38.41 6.95
N ALA A 188 26.14 37.92 6.06
CA ALA A 188 25.96 38.48 4.72
C ALA A 188 25.37 39.90 4.75
N ARG A 189 24.34 40.13 5.58
CA ARG A 189 23.74 41.46 5.82
C ARG A 189 24.76 42.45 6.37
N GLU A 190 25.56 42.04 7.36
CA GLU A 190 26.64 42.85 7.92
C GLU A 190 27.72 43.18 6.87
N ASN A 191 28.16 42.20 6.07
CA ASN A 191 29.11 42.42 4.99
C ASN A 191 28.61 43.45 3.95
N VAL A 192 27.31 43.46 3.65
CA VAL A 192 26.71 44.46 2.75
C VAL A 192 26.71 45.86 3.39
N MET A 193 26.38 45.98 4.69
CA MET A 193 26.46 47.27 5.39
C MET A 193 27.89 47.81 5.46
N LEU A 194 28.87 46.96 5.80
CA LEU A 194 30.29 47.34 5.87
C LEU A 194 30.84 47.77 4.50
N ARG A 195 30.39 47.14 3.40
CA ARG A 195 30.73 47.59 2.04
C ARG A 195 30.14 48.97 1.71
N HIS A 196 28.91 49.26 2.13
CA HIS A 196 28.31 50.57 1.91
C HIS A 196 29.00 51.68 2.72
N GLU A 197 29.32 51.46 4.01
CA GLU A 197 30.11 52.42 4.80
C GLU A 197 31.50 52.63 4.18
N LEU A 198 32.18 51.56 3.72
CA LEU A 198 33.48 51.68 3.07
C LEU A 198 33.41 52.53 1.79
N ILE A 199 32.39 52.34 0.94
CA ILE A 199 32.18 53.16 -0.27
C ILE A 199 31.92 54.63 0.12
N ALA A 200 31.01 54.89 1.05
CA ALA A 200 30.72 56.24 1.53
C ALA A 200 31.95 56.95 2.11
N ARG A 201 32.86 56.21 2.76
CA ARG A 201 34.15 56.74 3.25
C ARG A 201 35.15 57.02 2.14
N CYS A 202 35.19 56.20 1.10
CA CYS A 202 36.01 56.49 -0.09
C CYS A 202 35.52 57.78 -0.77
N GLU A 203 34.21 57.95 -0.97
CA GLU A 203 33.60 59.16 -1.51
C GLU A 203 33.88 60.39 -0.63
N GLU A 204 33.77 60.26 0.70
CA GLU A 204 34.07 61.32 1.67
C GLU A 204 35.57 61.75 1.63
N LEU A 205 36.49 60.82 1.34
CA LEU A 205 37.92 61.10 1.18
C LEU A 205 38.29 61.67 -0.20
N GLU A 206 37.56 61.28 -1.25
CA GLU A 206 37.69 61.85 -2.60
C GLU A 206 37.22 63.30 -2.62
N ILE A 207 36.05 63.60 -2.04
CA ILE A 207 35.53 64.97 -1.89
C ILE A 207 36.54 65.85 -1.14
N ARG A 208 37.03 65.41 0.04
CA ARG A 208 38.05 66.15 0.80
C ARG A 208 39.35 66.35 0.02
N THR A 209 39.68 65.44 -0.90
CA THR A 209 40.85 65.56 -1.76
C THR A 209 40.65 66.64 -2.81
N ILE A 210 39.51 66.64 -3.50
CA ILE A 210 39.11 67.70 -4.44
C ILE A 210 39.04 69.07 -3.74
N GLU A 211 38.47 69.14 -2.53
CA GLU A 211 38.42 70.37 -1.72
C GLU A 211 39.81 70.91 -1.37
N ARG A 212 40.73 70.05 -0.89
CA ARG A 212 42.12 70.43 -0.63
C ARG A 212 42.80 70.93 -1.91
N ASP A 213 42.63 70.23 -3.02
CA ASP A 213 43.38 70.48 -4.25
C ASP A 213 42.87 71.75 -4.97
N LEU A 214 41.58 72.06 -4.85
CA LEU A 214 41.02 73.38 -5.19
C LEU A 214 41.53 74.47 -4.24
N SER A 215 41.65 74.18 -2.94
CA SER A 215 42.17 75.14 -1.96
C SER A 215 43.68 75.44 -2.15
N THR A 216 44.49 74.46 -2.55
CA THR A 216 45.90 74.70 -2.90
C THR A 216 46.01 75.45 -4.22
N GLN A 217 45.19 75.14 -5.23
CA GLN A 217 45.11 75.91 -6.48
C GLN A 217 44.69 77.38 -6.22
N ALA A 218 43.75 77.62 -5.30
CA ALA A 218 43.35 78.97 -4.87
C ALA A 218 44.50 79.70 -4.15
N ALA A 219 45.20 79.04 -3.23
CA ALA A 219 46.38 79.61 -2.56
C ALA A 219 47.53 79.90 -3.53
N GLU A 220 47.79 79.00 -4.49
CA GLU A 220 48.78 79.19 -5.56
C GLU A 220 48.42 80.36 -6.48
N THR A 221 47.17 80.49 -6.90
CA THR A 221 46.75 81.58 -7.80
C THR A 221 46.76 82.93 -7.08
N ALA A 222 46.35 82.98 -5.81
CA ALA A 222 46.52 84.15 -4.96
C ALA A 222 48.01 84.52 -4.77
N SER A 223 48.88 83.53 -4.51
CA SER A 223 50.33 83.72 -4.38
C SER A 223 50.96 84.23 -5.69
N LYS A 224 50.59 83.66 -6.85
CA LYS A 224 51.02 84.13 -8.18
C LYS A 224 50.58 85.58 -8.45
N GLN A 225 49.35 85.94 -8.10
CA GLN A 225 48.85 87.32 -8.21
C GLN A 225 49.58 88.27 -7.26
N GLN A 226 49.79 87.90 -6.00
CA GLN A 226 50.56 88.70 -5.04
C GLN A 226 52.00 88.89 -5.52
N LEU A 227 52.66 87.84 -6.02
CA LEU A 227 54.00 87.91 -6.59
C LEU A 227 54.06 88.86 -7.80
N ASP A 228 53.04 88.89 -8.65
CA ASP A 228 52.95 89.84 -9.77
C ASP A 228 52.61 91.27 -9.34
N VAL A 229 51.83 91.46 -8.27
CA VAL A 229 51.66 92.77 -7.62
C VAL A 229 52.98 93.23 -7.03
N ILE A 230 53.73 92.36 -6.32
CA ILE A 230 55.06 92.65 -5.78
C ILE A 230 56.04 93.00 -6.90
N LYS A 231 56.05 92.29 -8.04
CA LYS A 231 56.86 92.67 -9.22
C LYS A 231 56.47 94.04 -9.78
N LYS A 232 55.16 94.38 -9.82
CA LYS A 232 54.68 95.71 -10.26
C LYS A 232 55.08 96.80 -9.28
N VAL A 233 54.92 96.57 -7.97
CA VAL A 233 55.35 97.49 -6.91
C VAL A 233 56.87 97.66 -6.94
N ALA A 234 57.67 96.61 -7.10
CA ALA A 234 59.12 96.71 -7.23
C ALA A 234 59.56 97.52 -8.47
N LYS A 235 58.83 97.41 -9.59
CA LYS A 235 59.05 98.26 -10.78
C LYS A 235 58.67 99.72 -10.53
N LEU A 236 57.50 99.97 -9.96
CA LEU A 236 57.04 101.32 -9.59
C LEU A 236 57.94 101.94 -8.52
N GLU A 237 58.47 101.15 -7.59
CA GLU A 237 59.50 101.58 -6.64
C GLU A 237 60.80 101.92 -7.34
N ALA A 238 61.27 101.09 -8.29
CA ALA A 238 62.45 101.41 -9.09
C ALA A 238 62.25 102.70 -9.91
N GLU A 239 61.04 102.97 -10.40
CA GLU A 239 60.67 104.22 -11.07
C GLU A 239 60.53 105.40 -10.09
N CYS A 240 59.94 105.22 -8.92
CA CYS A 240 59.90 106.23 -7.85
C CYS A 240 61.29 106.47 -7.22
N ARG A 241 62.23 105.51 -7.32
CA ARG A 241 63.65 105.68 -6.99
C ARG A 241 64.36 106.44 -8.11
N LYS A 242 64.11 106.15 -9.40
CA LYS A 242 64.59 106.95 -10.56
C LYS A 242 64.07 108.39 -10.54
N LEU A 243 62.78 108.60 -10.27
CA LEU A 243 62.18 109.92 -10.16
C LEU A 243 62.71 110.66 -8.93
N ARG A 244 62.93 109.96 -7.80
CA ARG A 244 63.65 110.55 -6.66
C ARG A 244 65.09 110.90 -7.01
N THR A 245 65.84 110.08 -7.77
CA THR A 245 67.20 110.47 -8.21
C THR A 245 67.18 111.60 -9.26
N MET A 246 66.12 111.76 -10.06
CA MET A 246 65.95 112.92 -10.94
C MET A 246 65.57 114.20 -10.18
N LEU A 247 64.76 114.12 -9.11
CA LEU A 247 64.55 115.24 -8.18
C LEU A 247 65.81 115.56 -7.36
N SER A 248 66.54 114.51 -6.95
CA SER A 248 67.81 114.60 -6.21
C SER A 248 68.99 114.99 -7.13
N SER A 249 68.81 114.98 -8.45
CA SER A 249 69.70 115.68 -9.38
C SER A 249 69.63 117.21 -9.21
N LYS A 250 68.71 117.72 -8.37
CA LYS A 250 68.68 119.06 -7.80
C LYS A 250 68.63 119.08 -6.25
N SER A 251 68.92 117.97 -5.57
CA SER A 251 69.10 117.93 -4.11
C SER A 251 70.01 116.77 -3.69
N SER A 252 71.24 117.12 -3.31
CA SER A 252 72.34 116.19 -3.03
C SER A 252 72.15 115.28 -1.80
N PHE A 253 73.00 114.24 -1.77
CA PHE A 253 73.60 113.60 -0.58
C PHE A 253 72.89 112.45 0.17
N ASN A 254 73.66 111.36 0.23
CA ASN A 254 73.94 110.48 1.38
C ASN A 254 73.03 109.27 1.72
N ASN A 255 73.66 108.09 1.59
CA ASN A 255 73.80 107.03 2.61
C ASN A 255 72.59 106.19 3.07
N ASP A 256 72.79 105.00 3.65
CA ASP A 256 73.71 103.89 3.30
C ASP A 256 73.32 102.63 4.12
N HIS A 257 73.73 101.44 3.67
CA HIS A 257 73.74 100.17 4.41
C HIS A 257 72.32 99.62 4.79
N ARG A 258 72.09 98.36 5.23
CA ARG A 258 72.94 97.18 5.50
C ARG A 258 72.11 95.87 5.49
N SER A 259 72.73 94.71 5.18
CA SER A 259 72.60 93.35 5.81
C SER A 259 71.24 92.78 6.30
N THR A 260 70.89 91.47 6.24
CA THR A 260 71.60 90.20 5.88
C THR A 260 70.63 88.99 5.90
N ASP A 261 70.97 87.93 5.15
CA ASP A 261 70.80 86.48 5.43
C ASP A 261 69.42 85.80 5.66
N SER A 262 69.26 84.46 5.60
CA SER A 262 69.68 83.41 4.61
C SER A 262 69.24 82.00 5.09
N HIS A 263 69.18 81.00 4.16
CA HIS A 263 69.05 79.53 4.38
C HIS A 263 67.67 78.96 4.82
N SER A 264 67.15 77.79 4.40
CA SER A 264 67.66 76.53 3.77
C SER A 264 68.29 75.50 4.75
N ASP A 265 68.19 74.17 4.63
CA ASP A 265 67.49 73.29 3.65
C ASP A 265 67.26 71.82 4.13
N ALA A 266 66.68 71.00 3.26
CA ALA A 266 66.36 69.56 3.22
C ALA A 266 67.14 68.42 4.00
N SER A 267 66.35 67.49 4.60
CA SER A 267 66.19 66.02 4.29
C SER A 267 67.20 64.88 4.67
N CYS A 268 66.65 63.64 4.68
CA CYS A 268 67.24 62.27 4.45
C CYS A 268 67.82 61.38 5.59
N SER A 269 67.42 60.08 5.65
CA SER A 269 68.28 58.83 5.58
C SER A 269 67.74 57.56 6.31
N GLU A 270 68.23 56.36 5.92
CA GLU A 270 67.90 54.98 6.43
C GLU A 270 69.03 54.31 7.26
N SER A 271 68.78 53.16 7.95
CA SER A 271 69.77 52.06 8.28
C SER A 271 69.20 50.86 9.11
N GLY A 272 69.93 49.71 9.22
CA GLY A 272 69.61 48.49 10.03
C GLY A 272 70.82 47.56 10.38
N ALA A 273 70.67 46.47 11.17
CA ALA A 273 71.77 45.54 11.64
C ALA A 273 71.34 44.11 12.16
N SER A 274 72.28 43.27 12.72
CA SER A 274 72.26 41.75 12.74
C SER A 274 72.71 40.95 14.04
N THR A 275 72.74 39.57 14.01
CA THR A 275 73.39 38.51 14.91
C THR A 275 72.57 37.84 16.07
N THR A 276 72.84 36.70 16.79
CA THR A 276 74.05 35.87 17.25
C THR A 276 73.79 34.31 17.40
N VAL A 277 74.62 33.48 18.14
CA VAL A 277 74.68 31.95 18.18
C VAL A 277 75.27 31.32 19.50
N ILE A 278 74.95 30.05 19.96
CA ILE A 278 75.62 29.29 21.10
C ILE A 278 75.48 27.69 21.18
N GLU A 279 76.56 26.95 21.57
CA GLU A 279 76.75 25.52 22.11
C GLU A 279 76.26 24.20 21.36
N LYS A 280 76.43 22.88 21.74
CA LYS A 280 76.91 22.05 22.95
C LYS A 280 77.56 20.63 22.63
N ARG A 281 77.53 19.56 23.52
CA ARG A 281 78.22 18.20 23.40
C ARG A 281 77.67 17.00 24.27
N SER A 282 77.91 15.69 23.92
CA SER A 282 78.55 14.57 24.73
C SER A 282 78.43 13.08 24.16
N LEU A 283 79.02 12.02 24.81
CA LEU A 283 79.23 10.59 24.37
C LEU A 283 79.19 9.50 25.52
N GLN A 284 79.02 8.16 25.25
CA GLN A 284 79.44 6.97 26.09
C GLN A 284 79.25 5.56 25.39
N GLY A 285 79.73 4.40 25.95
CA GLY A 285 79.50 2.99 25.47
C GLY A 285 80.10 1.82 26.34
N THR A 286 80.22 0.56 25.83
CA THR A 286 80.93 -0.71 26.30
C THR A 286 80.12 -1.95 26.87
N ALA A 287 80.75 -3.15 27.08
CA ALA A 287 80.13 -4.51 27.30
C ALA A 287 81.05 -5.62 27.99
N SER A 288 80.54 -6.82 28.44
CA SER A 288 81.31 -8.04 28.88
C SER A 288 80.51 -9.39 29.09
N SER A 289 81.10 -10.52 29.58
CA SER A 289 80.58 -11.94 29.59
C SER A 289 81.08 -12.92 30.74
N SER A 290 80.65 -14.21 30.82
CA SER A 290 81.31 -15.39 31.54
C SER A 290 80.55 -16.78 31.53
N ALA A 291 81.16 -17.92 31.97
CA ALA A 291 80.65 -19.34 32.03
C ALA A 291 81.50 -20.32 32.95
N ILE A 292 81.22 -21.68 33.04
CA ILE A 292 81.96 -22.88 33.68
C ILE A 292 81.31 -23.49 34.99
N GLU A 293 81.37 -24.79 35.47
CA GLU A 293 81.52 -26.22 34.98
C GLU A 293 81.51 -27.29 36.18
N ILE A 294 81.85 -28.62 36.03
CA ILE A 294 82.27 -29.71 37.03
C ILE A 294 81.46 -31.08 37.14
N ASP A 295 82.08 -32.21 37.62
CA ASP A 295 81.74 -33.69 37.54
C ASP A 295 82.24 -34.61 38.74
N LEU A 296 81.90 -35.96 38.84
CA LEU A 296 82.73 -37.17 39.27
C LEU A 296 82.16 -38.34 40.22
N MET A 297 82.35 -39.67 39.91
CA MET A 297 82.49 -40.94 40.78
C MET A 297 82.48 -42.31 39.96
N GLY A 298 82.70 -43.60 40.38
CA GLY A 298 83.27 -44.35 41.56
C GLY A 298 82.95 -45.92 41.68
N ASP A 299 83.95 -46.81 42.03
CA ASP A 299 83.95 -48.16 42.78
C ASP A 299 83.19 -49.49 42.34
N PHE A 300 83.40 -50.80 42.75
CA PHE A 300 84.47 -51.72 43.33
C PHE A 300 84.15 -53.30 43.18
N LEU A 301 84.92 -54.31 43.72
CA LEU A 301 84.83 -55.83 43.52
C LEU A 301 85.39 -56.81 44.65
N GLU A 302 85.06 -58.15 44.73
CA GLU A 302 85.73 -59.24 45.57
C GLU A 302 85.47 -60.81 45.26
N MET A 303 85.97 -61.86 46.01
CA MET A 303 86.17 -63.35 45.62
C MET A 303 86.12 -64.53 46.72
N GLU A 304 86.17 -65.89 46.38
CA GLU A 304 86.89 -67.09 47.08
C GLU A 304 86.61 -68.64 46.63
N ARG A 305 87.40 -69.73 47.05
CA ARG A 305 87.37 -71.24 46.63
C ARG A 305 88.20 -72.38 47.46
N LEU A 306 87.96 -73.77 47.40
CA LEU A 306 88.94 -75.00 47.53
C LEU A 306 88.42 -76.55 47.59
N VAL A 307 89.25 -77.68 47.69
CA VAL A 307 89.00 -79.20 47.43
C VAL A 307 89.96 -80.35 48.07
N ALA A 308 89.59 -81.69 48.34
CA ALA A 308 90.47 -82.98 48.54
C ALA A 308 89.82 -84.47 48.82
N LEU A 309 90.54 -85.67 48.89
CA LEU A 309 90.07 -87.17 48.91
C LEU A 309 90.95 -88.41 49.56
N PRO A 310 90.49 -89.75 49.72
CA PRO A 310 91.12 -90.97 50.46
C PRO A 310 91.06 -92.53 49.91
N GLU A 311 91.58 -93.66 50.58
CA GLU A 311 91.63 -95.17 50.14
C GLU A 311 91.78 -96.44 51.18
N THR A 312 92.00 -97.80 50.83
CA THR A 312 91.68 -99.12 51.65
C THR A 312 92.60 -100.48 51.95
N PRO A 313 92.37 -101.86 51.62
CA PRO A 313 92.28 -103.11 52.57
C PRO A 313 93.12 -104.56 52.49
N PRO A 314 92.66 -105.92 52.59
CA PRO A 314 93.22 -107.11 53.46
C PRO A 314 93.34 -108.70 53.01
N SER A 315 93.80 -109.75 53.83
CA SER A 315 93.79 -111.34 53.67
C SER A 315 94.37 -112.24 54.91
N GLY A 316 94.53 -113.62 55.18
CA GLY A 316 94.25 -115.12 54.78
C GLY A 316 95.25 -116.25 55.42
N LYS A 317 95.27 -117.66 55.54
CA LYS A 317 94.39 -118.95 55.60
C LYS A 317 95.05 -120.47 55.71
N SER A 318 94.68 -121.45 56.65
CA SER A 318 94.60 -123.05 56.69
C SER A 318 95.72 -124.22 56.89
N GLY A 319 95.42 -125.50 57.38
CA GLY A 319 96.26 -126.83 57.41
C GLY A 319 95.74 -128.25 58.06
N PRO A 320 96.36 -129.52 57.94
CA PRO A 320 95.84 -130.95 58.33
C PRO A 320 96.76 -132.24 58.78
N GLU A 321 96.19 -133.50 59.06
CA GLU A 321 96.67 -135.00 59.11
C GLU A 321 97.45 -135.75 60.33
N SER A 322 97.75 -137.10 60.57
CA SER A 322 97.36 -138.61 60.34
C SER A 322 98.31 -139.66 61.16
N VAL A 323 98.44 -141.06 61.32
CA VAL A 323 97.83 -142.51 61.18
C VAL A 323 98.90 -143.70 61.59
N THR A 324 98.86 -145.06 61.92
CA THR A 324 98.09 -146.26 62.60
C THR A 324 98.91 -147.65 62.87
N GLU A 325 98.36 -148.74 63.58
CA GLU A 325 98.63 -150.30 63.62
C GLU A 325 99.84 -151.08 64.34
N GLU A 326 99.99 -152.43 64.73
CA GLU A 326 99.24 -153.74 65.10
C GLU A 326 100.13 -155.02 65.64
N ALA A 327 99.56 -156.13 66.25
CA ALA A 327 99.91 -157.64 66.38
C ALA A 327 100.66 -158.42 67.59
N VAL A 328 100.10 -159.58 68.08
CA VAL A 328 100.73 -160.88 68.64
C VAL A 328 101.33 -160.93 70.12
N VAL A 329 101.38 -161.98 71.04
CA VAL A 329 100.93 -163.42 71.27
C VAL A 329 100.85 -163.88 72.82
N VAL A 330 101.20 -165.11 73.32
CA VAL A 330 100.71 -165.78 74.60
C VAL A 330 101.72 -166.64 75.46
N LEU A 331 101.53 -166.65 76.81
CA LEU A 331 101.81 -167.65 77.91
C LEU A 331 102.69 -167.09 79.07
N THR A 332 102.36 -167.18 80.38
CA THR A 332 101.24 -167.80 81.15
C THR A 332 100.69 -166.82 82.21
N ASP A 333 99.40 -166.96 82.56
CA ASP A 333 98.71 -166.41 83.76
C ASP A 333 99.05 -164.98 84.23
N ASN A 334 98.54 -163.96 83.53
CA ASN A 334 98.65 -162.56 84.00
C ASN A 334 97.55 -161.61 83.44
N SER A 335 96.26 -161.95 83.63
CA SER A 335 95.15 -161.36 82.85
C SER A 335 94.68 -159.95 83.22
N LEU A 336 94.96 -159.44 84.43
CA LEU A 336 94.30 -158.23 84.96
C LEU A 336 95.07 -156.91 84.75
N ALA A 337 96.39 -156.95 84.54
CA ALA A 337 97.21 -155.74 84.44
C ALA A 337 96.95 -154.98 83.12
N ALA A 338 96.87 -155.70 82.00
CA ALA A 338 96.69 -155.11 80.67
C ALA A 338 95.35 -154.37 80.50
N GLU A 339 94.29 -154.82 81.18
CA GLU A 339 92.98 -154.18 81.12
C GLU A 339 92.99 -152.79 81.79
N ILE A 340 93.71 -152.64 82.91
CA ILE A 340 93.88 -151.35 83.61
C ILE A 340 94.71 -150.37 82.76
N GLU A 341 95.77 -150.85 82.11
CA GLU A 341 96.63 -150.01 81.26
C GLU A 341 95.88 -149.54 80.00
N ALA A 342 95.11 -150.41 79.37
CA ALA A 342 94.23 -150.06 78.24
C ALA A 342 93.14 -149.03 78.64
N LEU A 343 92.52 -149.19 79.81
CA LEU A 343 91.56 -148.21 80.35
C LEU A 343 92.23 -146.87 80.67
N THR A 344 93.47 -146.87 81.15
CA THR A 344 94.22 -145.65 81.47
C THR A 344 94.58 -144.88 80.20
N GLY A 345 95.06 -145.58 79.16
CA GLY A 345 95.31 -144.97 77.84
C GLY A 345 94.05 -144.40 77.21
N ARG A 346 92.93 -145.13 77.29
CA ARG A 346 91.62 -144.68 76.82
C ARG A 346 91.12 -143.44 77.57
N ASN A 347 91.34 -143.34 78.88
CA ASN A 347 90.96 -142.15 79.65
C ASN A 347 91.76 -140.93 79.21
N LYS A 348 93.08 -141.05 78.99
CA LYS A 348 93.90 -139.95 78.46
C LYS A 348 93.47 -139.52 77.05
N GLU A 349 93.12 -140.48 76.19
CA GLU A 349 92.58 -140.19 74.85
C GLU A 349 91.21 -139.46 74.92
N LEU A 350 90.42 -139.71 75.96
CA LEU A 350 89.16 -139.01 76.22
C LEU A 350 89.39 -137.62 76.84
N GLU A 351 90.40 -137.45 77.71
CA GLU A 351 90.81 -136.17 78.29
C GLU A 351 91.33 -135.21 77.20
N GLU A 352 92.22 -135.66 76.31
CA GLU A 352 92.72 -134.86 75.19
C GLU A 352 91.60 -134.45 74.21
N LYS A 353 90.62 -135.34 73.98
CA LYS A 353 89.42 -135.00 73.20
C LYS A 353 88.52 -134.01 73.91
N LEU A 354 88.41 -134.08 75.24
CA LEU A 354 87.61 -133.16 76.04
C LEU A 354 88.25 -131.76 76.07
N GLU A 355 89.56 -131.67 76.27
CA GLU A 355 90.32 -130.41 76.17
C GLU A 355 90.18 -129.78 74.79
N LYS A 356 90.30 -130.57 73.72
CA LYS A 356 90.10 -130.10 72.33
C LYS A 356 88.66 -129.61 72.09
N LEU A 357 87.65 -130.34 72.56
CA LEU A 357 86.24 -129.93 72.46
C LEU A 357 85.93 -128.70 73.32
N GLU A 358 86.61 -128.51 74.45
CA GLU A 358 86.43 -127.33 75.31
C GLU A 358 87.11 -126.09 74.71
N ALA A 359 88.23 -126.25 74.02
CA ALA A 359 88.84 -125.19 73.20
C ALA A 359 87.96 -124.82 71.99
N GLU A 360 87.47 -125.80 71.21
CA GLU A 360 86.54 -125.58 70.09
C GLU A 360 85.24 -124.91 70.55
N LYS A 361 84.71 -125.33 71.70
CA LYS A 361 83.55 -124.68 72.34
C LYS A 361 83.86 -123.23 72.71
N GLY A 362 85.04 -122.94 73.29
CA GLY A 362 85.44 -121.57 73.63
C GLY A 362 85.59 -120.65 72.42
N GLU A 363 86.14 -121.18 71.32
CA GLU A 363 86.21 -120.48 70.03
C GLU A 363 84.80 -120.18 69.48
N LEU A 364 83.92 -121.17 69.43
CA LEU A 364 82.52 -121.02 69.01
C LEU A 364 81.71 -120.08 69.92
N GLU A 365 81.90 -120.10 71.24
CA GLU A 365 81.27 -119.15 72.16
C GLU A 365 81.76 -117.71 71.91
N SER A 366 83.03 -117.53 71.52
CA SER A 366 83.58 -116.22 71.14
C SER A 366 83.04 -115.72 69.80
N GLU A 367 82.88 -116.62 68.81
CA GLU A 367 82.33 -116.28 67.50
C GLU A 367 80.83 -115.97 67.58
N VAL A 368 80.06 -116.76 68.34
CA VAL A 368 78.65 -116.48 68.65
C VAL A 368 78.47 -115.13 69.36
N LYS A 369 79.40 -114.74 70.24
CA LYS A 369 79.41 -113.40 70.86
C LYS A 369 79.69 -112.30 69.81
N CYS A 370 80.66 -112.50 68.93
CA CYS A 370 80.96 -111.58 67.82
C CYS A 370 79.75 -111.40 66.88
N CYS A 371 79.14 -112.50 66.45
CA CYS A 371 77.92 -112.48 65.63
C CYS A 371 76.77 -111.73 66.30
N ARG A 372 76.58 -111.88 67.62
CA ARG A 372 75.56 -111.13 68.39
C ARG A 372 75.85 -109.63 68.47
N GLU A 373 77.11 -109.23 68.52
CA GLU A 373 77.48 -107.80 68.50
C GLU A 373 77.23 -107.17 67.12
N VAL A 374 77.46 -107.92 66.04
CA VAL A 374 77.06 -107.54 64.68
C VAL A 374 75.54 -107.51 64.51
N GLU A 375 74.81 -108.52 65.00
CA GLU A 375 73.34 -108.59 64.98
C GLU A 375 72.70 -107.36 65.64
N ASN A 376 73.18 -106.97 66.83
CA ASN A 376 72.71 -105.77 67.52
C ASN A 376 73.02 -104.48 66.73
N THR A 377 74.18 -104.40 66.08
CA THR A 377 74.56 -103.22 65.27
C THR A 377 73.65 -103.07 64.06
N LEU A 378 73.48 -104.14 63.28
CA LEU A 378 72.56 -104.19 62.13
C LEU A 378 71.11 -103.92 62.54
N ARG A 379 70.71 -104.33 63.75
CA ARG A 379 69.39 -104.02 64.31
C ARG A 379 69.20 -102.53 64.56
N TYR A 380 70.17 -101.85 65.18
CA TYR A 380 70.08 -100.39 65.39
C TYR A 380 70.07 -99.61 64.07
N GLU A 381 70.85 -100.05 63.08
CA GLU A 381 70.81 -99.48 61.72
C GLU A 381 69.44 -99.69 61.05
N LEU A 382 68.86 -100.89 61.17
CA LEU A 382 67.53 -101.19 60.65
C LEU A 382 66.42 -100.38 61.35
N ASP A 383 66.46 -100.27 62.68
CA ASP A 383 65.49 -99.49 63.46
C ASP A 383 65.58 -97.98 63.09
N ALA A 384 66.79 -97.46 62.84
CA ALA A 384 67.00 -96.09 62.34
C ALA A 384 66.43 -95.89 60.92
N ILE A 385 66.73 -96.80 59.99
CA ILE A 385 66.19 -96.78 58.62
C ILE A 385 64.65 -96.87 58.61
N VAL A 386 64.06 -97.62 59.55
CA VAL A 386 62.61 -97.68 59.74
C VAL A 386 62.04 -96.35 60.22
N CYS A 387 62.73 -95.63 61.12
CA CYS A 387 62.34 -94.29 61.55
C CYS A 387 62.40 -93.28 60.39
N ASP A 388 63.52 -93.24 59.65
CA ASP A 388 63.68 -92.37 58.47
C ASP A 388 62.62 -92.64 57.41
N LYS A 389 62.29 -93.92 57.17
CA LYS A 389 61.21 -94.32 56.27
C LYS A 389 59.86 -93.73 56.72
N VAL A 390 59.49 -93.86 57.99
CA VAL A 390 58.21 -93.33 58.52
C VAL A 390 58.16 -91.81 58.44
N GLU A 391 59.29 -91.12 58.66
CA GLU A 391 59.39 -89.67 58.43
C GLU A 391 59.18 -89.30 56.95
N LEU A 392 59.79 -90.04 56.03
CA LEU A 392 59.64 -89.81 54.58
C LEU A 392 58.21 -90.11 54.11
N GLU A 393 57.57 -91.16 54.63
CA GLU A 393 56.16 -91.46 54.37
C GLU A 393 55.24 -90.34 54.91
N SER A 394 55.53 -89.79 56.11
CA SER A 394 54.80 -88.62 56.65
C SER A 394 55.00 -87.34 55.82
N LYS A 395 56.22 -87.10 55.31
CA LYS A 395 56.53 -85.96 54.43
C LYS A 395 55.84 -86.11 53.08
N LEU A 396 55.84 -87.31 52.50
CA LEU A 396 55.14 -87.64 51.26
C LEU A 396 53.63 -87.45 51.39
N GLU A 397 53.02 -87.88 52.50
CA GLU A 397 51.57 -87.74 52.70
C GLU A 397 51.14 -86.27 52.81
N LYS A 398 51.94 -85.44 53.51
CA LYS A 398 51.71 -83.97 53.56
C LYS A 398 51.77 -83.35 52.16
N LEU A 399 52.76 -83.74 51.35
CA LEU A 399 52.90 -83.24 49.98
C LEU A 399 51.77 -83.70 49.05
N LYS A 400 51.16 -84.88 49.26
CA LYS A 400 49.91 -85.26 48.56
C LYS A 400 48.77 -84.32 48.92
N VAL A 401 48.52 -84.11 50.22
CA VAL A 401 47.42 -83.24 50.67
C VAL A 401 47.61 -81.80 50.19
N GLU A 402 48.85 -81.29 50.11
CA GLU A 402 49.14 -79.99 49.52
C GLU A 402 48.96 -79.98 47.99
N LYS A 403 49.38 -81.03 47.27
CA LYS A 403 49.13 -81.19 45.83
C LYS A 403 47.63 -81.20 45.52
N ASP A 404 46.84 -82.03 46.20
CA ASP A 404 45.41 -82.19 45.94
C ASP A 404 44.64 -80.89 46.27
N LYS A 405 45.12 -80.12 47.26
CA LYS A 405 44.65 -78.76 47.58
C LYS A 405 45.06 -77.70 46.55
N LEU A 406 46.14 -77.92 45.80
CA LEU A 406 46.53 -77.06 44.67
C LEU A 406 45.77 -77.42 43.40
N GLU A 407 45.57 -78.72 43.11
CA GLU A 407 44.78 -79.17 41.95
C GLU A 407 43.31 -78.74 42.05
N SER A 408 42.69 -78.88 43.23
CA SER A 408 41.32 -78.38 43.46
C SER A 408 41.20 -76.85 43.36
N LYS A 409 42.25 -76.10 43.71
CA LYS A 409 42.32 -74.65 43.45
C LYS A 409 42.41 -74.34 41.96
N VAL A 410 43.34 -74.98 41.25
CA VAL A 410 43.55 -74.78 39.81
C VAL A 410 42.28 -75.08 39.02
N GLU A 411 41.51 -76.10 39.40
CA GLU A 411 40.25 -76.38 38.73
C GLU A 411 39.17 -75.33 39.05
N SER A 412 39.08 -74.81 40.29
CA SER A 412 38.19 -73.68 40.60
C SER A 412 38.59 -72.36 39.91
N GLU A 413 39.88 -72.14 39.70
CA GLU A 413 40.39 -70.99 38.93
C GLU A 413 40.10 -71.16 37.43
N ARG A 414 40.16 -72.40 36.90
CA ARG A 414 39.74 -72.75 35.53
C ARG A 414 38.24 -72.59 35.31
N GLU A 415 37.40 -72.97 36.27
CA GLU A 415 35.95 -72.72 36.22
C GLU A 415 35.66 -71.23 36.08
N VAL A 416 36.29 -70.38 36.91
CA VAL A 416 36.19 -68.91 36.81
C VAL A 416 36.77 -68.37 35.49
N GLU A 417 37.87 -68.92 34.99
CA GLU A 417 38.40 -68.55 33.66
C GLU A 417 37.38 -68.86 32.56
N SER A 418 36.67 -69.98 32.65
CA SER A 418 35.65 -70.39 31.67
C SER A 418 34.42 -69.47 31.69
N THR A 419 33.95 -69.02 32.86
CA THR A 419 32.82 -68.08 32.94
C THR A 419 33.21 -66.71 32.40
N LEU A 420 34.41 -66.21 32.75
CA LEU A 420 34.92 -64.93 32.24
C LEU A 420 35.15 -64.96 30.72
N ARG A 421 35.58 -66.10 30.16
CA ARG A 421 35.68 -66.29 28.69
C ARG A 421 34.31 -66.19 28.01
N PHE A 422 33.27 -66.79 28.59
CA PHE A 422 31.91 -66.74 28.04
C PHE A 422 31.32 -65.31 28.14
N GLU A 423 31.53 -64.61 29.25
CA GLU A 423 31.13 -63.20 29.41
C GLU A 423 31.86 -62.29 28.40
N LEU A 424 33.16 -62.52 28.16
CA LEU A 424 33.91 -61.80 27.12
C LEU A 424 33.40 -62.10 25.70
N GLU A 425 33.05 -63.34 25.39
CA GLU A 425 32.51 -63.72 24.08
C GLU A 425 31.12 -63.09 23.84
N ALA A 426 30.26 -63.05 24.86
CA ALA A 426 28.99 -62.33 24.82
C ALA A 426 29.20 -60.82 24.61
N MET A 427 30.08 -60.18 25.37
CA MET A 427 30.40 -58.75 25.20
C MET A 427 31.01 -58.43 23.82
N VAL A 428 31.76 -59.36 23.21
CA VAL A 428 32.26 -59.22 21.83
C VAL A 428 31.12 -59.33 20.82
N SER A 429 30.12 -60.19 21.04
CA SER A 429 28.93 -60.29 20.20
C SER A 429 28.10 -58.99 20.24
N ASP A 430 27.81 -58.48 21.43
CA ASP A 430 27.08 -57.22 21.64
C ASP A 430 27.82 -56.03 21.00
N LYS A 431 29.15 -55.99 21.14
CA LYS A 431 30.00 -54.98 20.49
C LYS A 431 29.87 -55.01 18.97
N LEU A 432 29.93 -56.19 18.35
CA LEU A 432 29.80 -56.33 16.88
C LEU A 432 28.40 -55.92 16.38
N GLU A 433 27.35 -56.20 17.16
CA GLU A 433 26.00 -55.74 16.82
C GLU A 433 25.87 -54.21 16.90
N LEU A 434 26.49 -53.59 17.92
CA LEU A 434 26.56 -52.13 18.06
C LEU A 434 27.40 -51.48 16.95
N GLU A 435 28.52 -52.08 16.55
CA GLU A 435 29.33 -51.59 15.41
C GLU A 435 28.53 -51.66 14.09
N SER A 436 27.75 -52.72 13.86
CA SER A 436 26.85 -52.81 12.70
C SER A 436 25.63 -51.88 12.78
N LYS A 437 25.21 -51.46 13.97
CA LYS A 437 24.18 -50.40 14.14
C LYS A 437 24.76 -49.02 13.87
N LEU A 438 26.00 -48.76 14.30
CA LEU A 438 26.73 -47.52 14.04
C LEU A 438 26.92 -47.31 12.53
N GLU A 439 27.44 -48.32 11.81
CA GLU A 439 27.67 -48.26 10.35
C GLU A 439 26.41 -47.85 9.57
N LYS A 440 25.25 -48.42 9.93
CA LYS A 440 23.95 -48.07 9.32
C LYS A 440 23.56 -46.62 9.57
N LEU A 441 23.70 -46.14 10.81
CA LEU A 441 23.42 -44.75 11.17
C LEU A 441 24.39 -43.77 10.51
N GLU A 442 25.64 -44.15 10.26
CA GLU A 442 26.60 -43.33 9.50
C GLU A 442 26.25 -43.26 8.01
N ALA A 443 25.74 -44.35 7.42
CA ALA A 443 25.23 -44.35 6.05
C ALA A 443 23.96 -43.48 5.91
N GLU A 444 23.00 -43.61 6.81
CA GLU A 444 21.79 -42.76 6.86
C GLU A 444 22.15 -41.27 7.06
N ARG A 445 23.12 -40.97 7.93
CA ARG A 445 23.68 -39.62 8.11
C ARG A 445 24.26 -39.09 6.79
N GLY A 446 25.01 -39.90 6.05
CA GLY A 446 25.57 -39.53 4.75
C GLY A 446 24.51 -39.22 3.70
N GLU A 447 23.44 -40.03 3.63
CA GLU A 447 22.30 -39.76 2.74
C GLU A 447 21.58 -38.46 3.10
N LEU A 448 21.29 -38.24 4.39
CA LEU A 448 20.68 -36.99 4.86
C LEU A 448 21.58 -35.77 4.60
N GLU A 449 22.90 -35.87 4.81
CA GLU A 449 23.84 -34.78 4.50
C GLU A 449 23.87 -34.45 3.00
N SER A 450 23.71 -35.45 2.13
CA SER A 450 23.60 -35.23 0.68
C SER A 450 22.29 -34.53 0.28
N LYS A 451 21.17 -34.88 0.92
CA LYS A 451 19.87 -34.20 0.72
C LYS A 451 19.95 -32.74 1.18
N VAL A 452 20.48 -32.49 2.38
CA VAL A 452 20.67 -31.12 2.91
C VAL A 452 21.57 -30.27 2.01
N LYS A 453 22.56 -30.86 1.33
CA LYS A 453 23.36 -30.14 0.31
C LYS A 453 22.52 -29.77 -0.93
N SER A 454 21.74 -30.71 -1.47
CA SER A 454 20.86 -30.47 -2.61
C SER A 454 19.74 -29.46 -2.29
N ASP A 455 19.10 -29.57 -1.13
CA ASP A 455 18.09 -28.61 -0.66
C ASP A 455 18.69 -27.21 -0.50
N LYS A 456 19.93 -27.11 0.00
CA LYS A 456 20.66 -25.84 0.11
C LYS A 456 21.00 -25.23 -1.26
N GLU A 457 21.32 -26.05 -2.25
CA GLU A 457 21.52 -25.60 -3.63
C GLU A 457 20.20 -25.06 -4.22
N VAL A 458 19.08 -25.78 -4.06
CA VAL A 458 17.74 -25.35 -4.51
C VAL A 458 17.29 -24.07 -3.80
N VAL A 459 17.53 -23.93 -2.49
CA VAL A 459 17.27 -22.68 -1.75
C VAL A 459 18.14 -21.54 -2.27
N SER A 460 19.37 -21.81 -2.72
CA SER A 460 20.24 -20.78 -3.29
C SER A 460 19.78 -20.32 -4.68
N THR A 461 19.26 -21.21 -5.53
CA THR A 461 18.70 -20.82 -6.84
C THR A 461 17.39 -20.07 -6.67
N LEU A 462 16.47 -20.57 -5.84
CA LEU A 462 15.19 -19.89 -5.55
C LEU A 462 15.39 -18.50 -4.94
N ARG A 463 16.48 -18.28 -4.18
CA ARG A 463 16.86 -16.95 -3.69
C ARG A 463 17.30 -16.02 -4.82
N LEU A 464 18.08 -16.49 -5.78
CA LEU A 464 18.49 -15.70 -6.95
C LEU A 464 17.30 -15.35 -7.85
N ASP A 465 16.39 -16.31 -8.06
CA ASP A 465 15.14 -16.08 -8.80
C ASP A 465 14.26 -15.03 -8.09
N LEU A 466 14.15 -15.10 -6.76
CA LEU A 466 13.43 -14.10 -5.96
C LEU A 466 14.08 -12.71 -6.10
N GLU A 467 15.40 -12.60 -5.95
CA GLU A 467 16.16 -11.34 -6.11
C GLU A 467 15.91 -10.71 -7.51
N ALA A 468 15.89 -11.54 -8.56
CA ALA A 468 15.57 -11.10 -9.93
C ALA A 468 14.13 -10.59 -10.05
N THR A 469 13.12 -11.32 -9.54
CA THR A 469 11.72 -10.86 -9.59
C THR A 469 11.47 -9.58 -8.76
N VAL A 470 12.24 -9.35 -7.69
CA VAL A 470 12.22 -8.10 -6.93
C VAL A 470 12.81 -6.95 -7.76
N SER A 471 13.89 -7.18 -8.51
CA SER A 471 14.44 -6.19 -9.44
C SER A 471 13.44 -5.82 -10.54
N ASP A 472 12.81 -6.81 -11.18
CA ASP A 472 11.77 -6.59 -12.19
C ASP A 472 10.57 -5.81 -11.63
N LYS A 473 10.14 -6.12 -10.39
CA LYS A 473 9.09 -5.38 -9.69
C LYS A 473 9.47 -3.91 -9.49
N VAL A 474 10.69 -3.63 -9.03
CA VAL A 474 11.17 -2.24 -8.83
C VAL A 474 11.27 -1.50 -10.15
N GLU A 475 11.67 -2.15 -11.24
CA GLU A 475 11.62 -1.56 -12.58
C GLU A 475 10.18 -1.22 -13.01
N LEU A 476 9.21 -2.11 -12.74
CA LEU A 476 7.79 -1.88 -13.07
C LEU A 476 7.16 -0.77 -12.22
N GLU A 477 7.49 -0.68 -10.93
CA GLU A 477 7.05 0.42 -10.05
C GLU A 477 7.62 1.76 -10.50
N ASN A 478 8.90 1.81 -10.92
CA ASN A 478 9.48 3.02 -11.51
C ASN A 478 8.82 3.42 -12.85
N LYS A 479 8.50 2.45 -13.72
CA LYS A 479 7.77 2.68 -14.97
C LYS A 479 6.33 3.18 -14.71
N LEU A 480 5.66 2.64 -13.69
CA LEU A 480 4.33 3.09 -13.25
C LEU A 480 4.37 4.53 -12.72
N ASN A 481 5.29 4.84 -11.80
CA ASN A 481 5.43 6.19 -11.23
C ASN A 481 5.70 7.26 -12.31
N LYS A 482 6.47 6.91 -13.35
CA LYS A 482 6.72 7.79 -14.51
C LYS A 482 5.45 8.03 -15.33
N LEU A 483 4.66 6.99 -15.59
CA LEU A 483 3.39 7.11 -16.32
C LEU A 483 2.32 7.87 -15.50
N GLU A 484 2.30 7.71 -14.18
CA GLU A 484 1.42 8.45 -13.28
C GLU A 484 1.72 9.97 -13.36
N ALA A 485 3.00 10.35 -13.31
CA ALA A 485 3.46 11.73 -13.46
C ALA A 485 3.17 12.31 -14.85
N GLU A 486 3.36 11.55 -15.93
CA GLU A 486 2.99 11.97 -17.29
C GLU A 486 1.47 12.17 -17.42
N LYS A 487 0.67 11.28 -16.83
CA LYS A 487 -0.79 11.37 -16.80
C LYS A 487 -1.28 12.59 -16.01
N ASP A 488 -0.66 12.94 -14.88
CA ASP A 488 -1.03 14.15 -14.13
C ASP A 488 -0.51 15.44 -14.77
N ALA A 489 0.63 15.43 -15.46
CA ALA A 489 1.08 16.56 -16.28
C ALA A 489 0.10 16.88 -17.43
N LEU A 490 -0.32 15.85 -18.17
CA LEU A 490 -1.33 15.98 -19.23
C LEU A 490 -2.70 16.44 -18.69
N ARG A 491 -3.03 16.07 -17.45
CA ARG A 491 -4.26 16.54 -16.78
C ARG A 491 -4.21 18.04 -16.53
N VAL A 492 -3.10 18.57 -16.01
CA VAL A 492 -2.91 20.01 -15.78
C VAL A 492 -2.93 20.79 -17.09
N GLU A 493 -2.33 20.27 -18.16
CA GLU A 493 -2.40 20.87 -19.49
C GLU A 493 -3.85 20.94 -20.01
N LEU A 494 -4.62 19.86 -19.86
CA LEU A 494 -6.02 19.79 -20.28
C LEU A 494 -6.92 20.73 -19.46
N GLU A 495 -6.70 20.84 -18.15
CA GLU A 495 -7.38 21.83 -17.29
C GLU A 495 -7.03 23.27 -17.71
N GLY A 496 -5.77 23.54 -18.07
CA GLY A 496 -5.34 24.83 -18.65
C GLY A 496 -6.03 25.16 -19.98
N ILE A 497 -6.18 24.17 -20.88
CA ILE A 497 -6.91 24.32 -22.14
C ILE A 497 -8.40 24.62 -21.89
N VAL A 498 -9.01 23.99 -20.87
CA VAL A 498 -10.41 24.27 -20.49
C VAL A 498 -10.58 25.70 -19.97
N CYS A 499 -9.65 26.21 -19.16
CA CYS A 499 -9.64 27.62 -18.73
C CYS A 499 -9.49 28.59 -19.91
N ALA A 500 -8.54 28.35 -20.81
CA ALA A 500 -8.34 29.17 -22.00
C ALA A 500 -9.55 29.15 -22.94
N LYS A 501 -10.23 28.00 -23.08
CA LYS A 501 -11.49 27.87 -23.82
C LYS A 501 -12.59 28.73 -23.18
N ALA A 502 -12.77 28.66 -21.86
CA ALA A 502 -13.77 29.46 -21.15
C ALA A 502 -13.52 30.97 -21.29
N GLU A 503 -12.26 31.42 -21.29
CA GLU A 503 -11.92 32.81 -21.62
C GLU A 503 -12.36 33.23 -23.03
N VAL A 504 -12.14 32.37 -24.03
CA VAL A 504 -12.54 32.64 -25.42
C VAL A 504 -14.06 32.66 -25.57
N GLU A 505 -14.78 31.80 -24.86
CA GLU A 505 -16.25 31.79 -24.84
C GLU A 505 -16.82 33.07 -24.22
N ASN A 506 -16.26 33.55 -23.10
CA ASN A 506 -16.63 34.85 -22.50
C ASN A 506 -16.31 36.03 -23.44
N LYS A 507 -15.17 35.99 -24.15
CA LYS A 507 -14.79 37.03 -25.12
C LYS A 507 -15.73 37.03 -26.35
N LEU A 508 -16.20 35.86 -26.78
CA LEU A 508 -17.18 35.72 -27.85
C LEU A 508 -18.55 36.29 -27.43
N GLU A 509 -19.07 35.89 -26.26
CA GLU A 509 -20.35 36.39 -25.73
C GLU A 509 -20.35 37.93 -25.62
N LYS A 510 -19.25 38.53 -25.14
CA LYS A 510 -19.09 39.99 -25.09
C LYS A 510 -19.14 40.64 -26.47
N VAL A 511 -18.50 40.05 -27.49
CA VAL A 511 -18.54 40.55 -28.87
C VAL A 511 -19.93 40.37 -29.51
N GLU A 512 -20.67 39.33 -29.14
CA GLU A 512 -22.05 39.15 -29.59
C GLU A 512 -23.00 40.19 -28.98
N VAL A 513 -22.80 40.58 -27.71
CA VAL A 513 -23.52 41.71 -27.08
C VAL A 513 -23.17 43.04 -27.76
N GLU A 514 -21.89 43.37 -27.93
CA GLU A 514 -21.45 44.60 -28.62
C GLU A 514 -22.00 44.69 -30.05
N LYS A 515 -22.03 43.56 -30.76
CA LYS A 515 -22.65 43.46 -32.09
C LYS A 515 -24.16 43.72 -32.05
N ALA A 516 -24.87 43.24 -31.04
CA ALA A 516 -26.31 43.49 -30.88
C ALA A 516 -26.59 44.97 -30.56
N GLU A 517 -25.80 45.60 -29.70
CA GLU A 517 -25.89 47.04 -29.40
C GLU A 517 -25.62 47.89 -30.65
N LEU A 518 -24.58 47.55 -31.43
CA LEU A 518 -24.27 48.23 -32.69
C LEU A 518 -25.37 48.03 -33.75
N GLN A 519 -26.01 46.86 -33.80
CA GLN A 519 -27.15 46.61 -34.69
C GLN A 519 -28.35 47.49 -34.32
N ILE A 520 -28.69 47.59 -33.03
CA ILE A 520 -29.77 48.46 -32.54
C ILE A 520 -29.45 49.94 -32.88
N SER A 521 -28.20 50.37 -32.64
CA SER A 521 -27.75 51.73 -32.98
C SER A 521 -27.85 52.01 -34.49
N TYR A 522 -27.45 51.06 -35.33
CA TYR A 522 -27.55 51.16 -36.79
C TYR A 522 -29.00 51.30 -37.25
N ASP A 523 -29.93 50.48 -36.76
CA ASP A 523 -31.33 50.57 -37.16
C ASP A 523 -31.99 51.87 -36.66
N VAL A 524 -31.65 52.37 -35.47
CA VAL A 524 -32.09 53.70 -34.98
C VAL A 524 -31.56 54.85 -35.86
N ILE A 525 -30.30 54.80 -36.30
CA ILE A 525 -29.71 55.81 -37.20
C ILE A 525 -30.38 55.74 -38.59
N LYS A 526 -30.62 54.53 -39.08
CA LYS A 526 -31.29 54.24 -40.37
C LYS A 526 -32.75 54.70 -40.39
N ASP A 527 -33.47 54.59 -39.28
CA ASP A 527 -34.84 55.10 -39.19
C ASP A 527 -34.87 56.64 -39.07
N LYS A 528 -34.00 57.25 -38.26
CA LYS A 528 -33.80 58.71 -38.24
C LYS A 528 -33.38 59.29 -39.60
N TYR A 529 -32.61 58.54 -40.39
CA TYR A 529 -32.26 58.93 -41.75
C TYR A 529 -33.50 58.96 -42.67
N LYS A 530 -34.40 57.97 -42.58
CA LYS A 530 -35.68 57.99 -43.32
C LYS A 530 -36.57 59.16 -42.88
N GLU A 531 -36.69 59.40 -41.57
CA GLU A 531 -37.44 60.54 -41.01
C GLU A 531 -36.90 61.87 -41.57
N SER A 532 -35.57 62.04 -41.57
CA SER A 532 -34.92 63.22 -42.14
C SER A 532 -35.09 63.32 -43.66
N GLN A 533 -35.13 62.19 -44.38
CA GLN A 533 -35.35 62.16 -45.83
C GLN A 533 -36.78 62.59 -46.19
N VAL A 534 -37.79 62.12 -45.45
CA VAL A 534 -39.18 62.57 -45.60
C VAL A 534 -39.29 64.06 -45.24
N CYS A 535 -38.66 64.51 -44.15
CA CYS A 535 -38.64 65.91 -43.76
C CYS A 535 -38.01 66.83 -44.83
N LEU A 536 -36.97 66.38 -45.53
CA LEU A 536 -36.40 67.11 -46.68
C LEU A 536 -37.38 67.21 -47.84
N GLN A 537 -38.07 66.13 -48.22
CA GLN A 537 -39.10 66.14 -49.27
C GLN A 537 -40.29 67.06 -48.91
N ASP A 538 -40.66 67.08 -47.62
CA ASP A 538 -41.65 67.99 -47.05
C ASP A 538 -41.20 69.47 -47.08
N ILE A 539 -39.91 69.76 -47.18
CA ILE A 539 -39.37 71.13 -47.31
C ILE A 539 -39.20 71.50 -48.79
N GLU A 540 -38.74 70.57 -49.63
CA GLU A 540 -38.62 70.73 -51.09
C GLU A 540 -39.98 71.07 -51.72
N THR A 541 -41.04 70.31 -51.39
CA THR A 541 -42.41 70.58 -51.85
C THR A 541 -42.97 71.93 -51.38
N LYS A 542 -42.66 72.36 -50.15
CA LYS A 542 -43.03 73.69 -49.65
C LYS A 542 -42.23 74.81 -50.34
N LEU A 543 -40.98 74.55 -50.73
CA LEU A 543 -40.18 75.49 -51.50
C LEU A 543 -40.73 75.64 -52.92
N GLU A 544 -41.14 74.55 -53.57
CA GLU A 544 -41.86 74.60 -54.85
C GLU A 544 -43.19 75.35 -54.75
N GLU A 545 -43.90 75.22 -53.64
CA GLU A 545 -45.12 75.98 -53.34
C GLU A 545 -44.88 77.48 -53.27
N ILE A 546 -43.94 77.91 -52.43
CA ILE A 546 -43.57 79.33 -52.31
C ILE A 546 -43.04 79.86 -53.65
N GLN A 547 -42.33 79.05 -54.45
CA GLN A 547 -41.92 79.44 -55.81
C GLN A 547 -43.10 79.57 -56.80
N ARG A 548 -44.18 78.80 -56.64
CA ARG A 548 -45.43 78.98 -57.42
C ARG A 548 -46.16 80.26 -56.99
N GLU A 549 -46.32 80.47 -55.69
CA GLU A 549 -46.97 81.68 -55.14
C GLU A 549 -46.21 82.94 -55.54
N MET A 550 -44.87 82.94 -55.45
CA MET A 550 -44.04 84.06 -55.89
C MET A 550 -44.11 84.33 -57.39
N LYS A 551 -44.36 83.32 -58.25
CA LYS A 551 -44.60 83.55 -59.69
C LYS A 551 -45.94 84.23 -59.91
N LEU A 552 -47.02 83.69 -59.34
CA LEU A 552 -48.36 84.28 -59.40
C LEU A 552 -48.39 85.70 -58.83
N ALA A 553 -47.68 85.97 -57.74
CA ALA A 553 -47.55 87.30 -57.15
C ALA A 553 -46.78 88.29 -58.05
N ASN A 554 -45.76 87.82 -58.77
CA ASN A 554 -45.05 88.65 -59.76
C ASN A 554 -45.89 88.89 -61.02
N GLU A 555 -46.66 87.90 -61.48
CA GLU A 555 -47.59 88.02 -62.61
C GLU A 555 -48.71 89.03 -62.29
N LEU A 556 -49.32 88.92 -61.11
CA LEU A 556 -50.29 89.90 -60.59
C LEU A 556 -49.67 91.28 -60.37
N LYS A 557 -48.40 91.35 -59.92
CA LYS A 557 -47.67 92.63 -59.82
C LYS A 557 -47.52 93.28 -61.19
N THR A 558 -47.12 92.54 -62.22
CA THR A 558 -46.99 93.10 -63.58
C THR A 558 -48.34 93.52 -64.17
N GLU A 559 -49.43 92.82 -63.87
CA GLU A 559 -50.78 93.21 -64.27
C GLU A 559 -51.28 94.47 -63.53
N VAL A 560 -50.91 94.66 -62.27
CA VAL A 560 -51.18 95.92 -61.54
C VAL A 560 -50.31 97.07 -62.09
N GLU A 561 -49.07 96.80 -62.47
CA GLU A 561 -48.19 97.80 -63.08
C GLU A 561 -48.70 98.25 -64.46
N THR A 562 -49.15 97.34 -65.34
CA THR A 562 -49.76 97.71 -66.63
C THR A 562 -51.11 98.43 -66.47
N GLN A 563 -51.91 98.07 -65.45
CA GLN A 563 -53.13 98.82 -65.12
C GLN A 563 -52.82 100.25 -64.65
N ILE A 564 -51.76 100.43 -63.85
CA ILE A 564 -51.29 101.77 -63.45
C ILE A 564 -50.78 102.56 -64.67
N GLU A 565 -49.94 101.97 -65.53
CA GLU A 565 -49.47 102.62 -66.76
C GLU A 565 -50.64 103.06 -67.66
N SER A 566 -51.70 102.24 -67.77
CA SER A 566 -52.92 102.60 -68.51
C SER A 566 -53.69 103.76 -67.85
N MET A 567 -53.82 103.76 -66.52
CA MET A 567 -54.46 104.85 -65.78
C MET A 567 -53.65 106.16 -65.84
N GLU A 568 -52.32 106.08 -65.83
CA GLU A 568 -51.43 107.23 -65.99
C GLU A 568 -51.52 107.80 -67.42
N ALA A 569 -51.62 106.94 -68.45
CA ALA A 569 -51.85 107.38 -69.82
C ALA A 569 -53.23 108.05 -70.01
N GLU A 570 -54.28 107.54 -69.35
CA GLU A 570 -55.59 108.22 -69.30
C GLU A 570 -55.52 109.56 -68.55
N ALA A 571 -54.77 109.62 -67.44
CA ALA A 571 -54.57 110.86 -66.69
C ALA A 571 -53.81 111.91 -67.51
N GLU A 572 -52.75 111.52 -68.22
CA GLU A 572 -51.99 112.40 -69.12
C GLU A 572 -52.83 112.85 -70.33
N GLY A 573 -53.67 111.96 -70.87
CA GLY A 573 -54.64 112.29 -71.93
C GLY A 573 -55.70 113.30 -71.46
N ASN A 574 -56.19 113.17 -70.22
CA ASN A 574 -57.09 114.13 -69.59
C ASN A 574 -56.38 115.46 -69.28
N GLN A 575 -55.12 115.43 -68.86
CA GLN A 575 -54.29 116.63 -68.64
C GLN A 575 -54.09 117.43 -69.93
N LYS A 576 -53.72 116.78 -71.04
CA LYS A 576 -53.63 117.39 -72.37
C LYS A 576 -54.97 117.98 -72.84
N LYS A 577 -56.09 117.38 -72.43
CA LYS A 577 -57.44 117.89 -72.72
C LYS A 577 -57.81 119.10 -71.86
N ILE A 578 -57.38 119.16 -70.61
CA ILE A 578 -57.48 120.35 -69.74
C ILE A 578 -56.67 121.49 -70.35
N GLU A 579 -55.41 121.26 -70.75
CA GLU A 579 -54.55 122.25 -71.39
C GLU A 579 -55.16 122.83 -72.67
N CYS A 580 -55.78 122.00 -73.51
CA CYS A 580 -56.54 122.46 -74.68
C CYS A 580 -57.75 123.36 -74.33
N LEU A 581 -58.46 123.06 -73.25
CA LEU A 581 -59.59 123.87 -72.78
C LEU A 581 -59.12 125.17 -72.11
N GLU A 582 -57.99 125.17 -71.41
CA GLU A 582 -57.36 126.38 -70.88
C GLU A 582 -56.85 127.29 -72.02
N GLU A 583 -56.26 126.70 -73.07
CA GLU A 583 -55.92 127.36 -74.34
C GLU A 583 -57.14 128.02 -75.00
N GLU A 584 -58.30 127.36 -74.99
CA GLU A 584 -59.55 127.87 -75.56
C GLU A 584 -60.14 129.02 -74.72
N VAL A 585 -60.24 128.84 -73.40
CA VAL A 585 -60.62 129.91 -72.45
C VAL A 585 -59.67 131.10 -72.53
N ARG A 586 -58.36 130.89 -72.75
CA ARG A 586 -57.38 131.95 -72.97
C ARG A 586 -57.65 132.72 -74.26
N LYS A 587 -58.03 132.05 -75.35
CA LYS A 587 -58.41 132.69 -76.62
C LYS A 587 -59.70 133.49 -76.48
N GLU A 588 -60.70 132.96 -75.79
CA GLU A 588 -61.95 133.67 -75.50
C GLU A 588 -61.74 134.91 -74.62
N ARG A 589 -60.88 134.83 -73.59
CA ARG A 589 -60.47 136.00 -72.79
C ARG A 589 -59.80 137.07 -73.64
N LEU A 590 -58.89 136.70 -74.56
CA LEU A 590 -58.25 137.66 -75.46
C LEU A 590 -59.25 138.31 -76.44
N ALA A 591 -60.23 137.55 -76.94
CA ALA A 591 -61.33 138.10 -77.74
C ALA A 591 -62.20 139.07 -76.93
N SER A 592 -62.49 138.75 -75.66
CA SER A 592 -63.16 139.65 -74.72
C SER A 592 -62.35 140.92 -74.43
N ASP A 593 -61.03 140.84 -74.36
CA ASP A 593 -60.14 142.00 -74.20
C ASP A 593 -60.04 142.84 -75.48
N GLU A 594 -60.18 142.25 -76.66
CA GLU A 594 -60.23 143.01 -77.91
C GLU A 594 -61.59 143.72 -78.08
N LEU A 595 -62.69 143.07 -77.69
CA LEU A 595 -64.01 143.71 -77.59
C LEU A 595 -63.98 144.89 -76.60
N ARG A 596 -63.36 144.71 -75.42
CA ARG A 596 -63.15 145.77 -74.41
C ARG A 596 -62.50 147.02 -75.01
N ARG A 597 -61.36 146.86 -75.69
CA ARG A 597 -60.64 147.98 -76.35
C ARG A 597 -61.43 148.66 -77.47
N LYS A 598 -62.30 147.93 -78.16
CA LYS A 598 -63.17 148.50 -79.19
C LYS A 598 -64.33 149.32 -78.62
N CYS A 599 -64.76 149.04 -77.38
CA CYS A 599 -65.65 149.93 -76.64
C CYS A 599 -64.91 151.20 -76.21
N GLU A 600 -63.72 151.06 -75.61
CA GLU A 600 -62.87 152.18 -75.16
C GLU A 600 -62.55 153.16 -76.30
N ALA A 601 -62.17 152.65 -77.49
CA ALA A 601 -61.84 153.46 -78.66
C ALA A 601 -63.03 154.27 -79.24
N LEU A 602 -64.28 153.88 -78.97
CA LEU A 602 -65.48 154.61 -79.40
C LEU A 602 -65.87 155.74 -78.44
N GLU A 603 -65.25 155.84 -77.25
CA GLU A 603 -65.52 156.92 -76.29
C GLU A 603 -64.61 158.16 -76.49
N GLU A 604 -63.45 158.02 -77.13
CA GLU A 604 -62.50 159.14 -77.35
C GLU A 604 -62.84 160.08 -78.52
N GLU A 605 -63.61 159.64 -79.54
CA GLU A 605 -63.80 160.40 -80.80
C GLU A 605 -64.77 161.61 -80.68
N VAL A 606 -65.32 161.90 -79.50
CA VAL A 606 -66.59 162.65 -79.35
C VAL A 606 -66.44 164.10 -78.84
N THR A 607 -65.27 164.57 -78.36
CA THR A 607 -65.20 165.84 -77.60
C THR A 607 -64.13 166.87 -78.03
N LEU A 608 -64.41 167.69 -79.07
CA LEU A 608 -63.98 169.11 -79.13
C LEU A 608 -64.57 169.91 -80.33
N HIS A 609 -65.69 170.62 -80.11
CA HIS A 609 -66.10 171.95 -80.62
C HIS A 609 -67.60 172.17 -80.30
N GLN A 610 -68.08 173.41 -80.22
CA GLN A 610 -69.19 173.76 -79.30
C GLN A 610 -70.13 174.88 -79.79
N GLU A 611 -71.45 174.62 -79.90
CA GLU A 611 -72.52 175.60 -79.57
C GLU A 611 -73.96 175.02 -79.60
N SER A 612 -74.91 175.77 -79.01
CA SER A 612 -76.39 175.66 -79.06
C SER A 612 -77.17 174.59 -78.24
N ALA A 613 -77.72 175.06 -77.10
CA ALA A 613 -79.15 175.05 -76.72
C ALA A 613 -79.96 173.78 -76.37
N VAL A 614 -80.77 173.93 -75.30
CA VAL A 614 -81.95 173.15 -74.82
C VAL A 614 -81.69 171.76 -74.18
N GLY A 615 -82.19 171.57 -72.94
CA GLY A 615 -82.46 170.25 -72.35
C GLY A 615 -81.76 169.89 -71.03
N GLN A 616 -82.25 170.42 -69.90
CA GLN A 616 -81.88 169.98 -68.53
C GLN A 616 -83.04 169.23 -67.85
N PRO A 617 -82.83 168.48 -66.73
CA PRO A 617 -81.57 168.26 -66.01
C PRO A 617 -81.18 166.76 -65.82
N LYS A 618 -79.89 166.50 -65.52
CA LYS A 618 -79.40 165.21 -65.01
C LYS A 618 -79.20 165.26 -63.49
N ILE A 619 -79.89 164.40 -62.74
CA ILE A 619 -79.38 163.75 -61.52
C ILE A 619 -79.89 162.30 -61.56
N LYS A 620 -78.98 161.35 -61.80
CA LYS A 620 -79.16 159.88 -61.85
C LYS A 620 -77.76 159.29 -61.67
N GLN A 621 -77.32 158.71 -60.56
CA GLN A 621 -78.00 158.17 -59.37
C GLN A 621 -78.88 156.94 -59.63
N GLU A 622 -78.84 156.04 -58.64
CA GLU A 622 -79.37 154.67 -58.63
C GLU A 622 -80.88 154.62 -58.88
N ASP A 623 -81.38 153.43 -59.24
CA ASP A 623 -82.22 152.76 -58.25
C ASP A 623 -82.25 151.24 -58.43
N MET A 624 -81.94 150.55 -57.33
CA MET A 624 -82.52 149.23 -57.06
C MET A 624 -84.04 149.35 -56.93
N ALA A 625 -84.75 148.25 -56.71
CA ALA A 625 -86.09 148.29 -56.15
C ALA A 625 -87.29 148.79 -57.01
N THR A 626 -87.34 148.52 -58.32
CA THR A 626 -88.62 148.13 -58.99
C THR A 626 -88.47 146.87 -59.85
N ALA A 627 -87.58 145.96 -59.43
CA ALA A 627 -88.08 144.69 -58.90
C ALA A 627 -88.79 144.84 -57.54
N ALA A 628 -88.28 145.67 -56.63
CA ALA A 628 -88.76 145.72 -55.24
C ALA A 628 -89.87 146.72 -54.87
N GLY A 629 -90.34 147.59 -55.76
CA GLY A 629 -91.63 148.29 -55.60
C GLY A 629 -92.82 147.33 -55.74
N LYS A 630 -92.67 146.29 -56.58
CA LYS A 630 -93.61 145.15 -56.62
C LYS A 630 -93.26 144.10 -55.55
N LEU A 631 -91.98 143.85 -55.27
CA LEU A 631 -91.61 142.94 -54.18
C LEU A 631 -92.01 143.46 -52.79
N ALA A 632 -92.00 144.77 -52.48
CA ALA A 632 -92.34 145.29 -51.15
C ALA A 632 -93.83 145.11 -50.80
N ASN A 633 -94.72 145.26 -51.80
CA ASN A 633 -96.14 144.91 -51.62
C ASN A 633 -96.32 143.38 -51.62
N CYS A 634 -95.65 142.63 -52.49
CA CYS A 634 -95.66 141.17 -52.41
C CYS A 634 -94.99 140.62 -51.14
N GLN A 635 -94.09 141.33 -50.47
CA GLN A 635 -93.47 140.96 -49.19
C GLN A 635 -94.45 141.18 -48.03
N LYS A 636 -95.43 142.08 -48.18
CA LYS A 636 -96.60 142.15 -47.30
C LYS A 636 -97.63 141.07 -47.63
N THR A 637 -97.81 140.70 -48.90
CA THR A 637 -98.57 139.49 -49.28
C THR A 637 -97.91 138.22 -48.76
N ILE A 638 -96.58 138.11 -48.78
CA ILE A 638 -95.78 137.00 -48.25
C ILE A 638 -95.73 137.01 -46.72
N ALA A 639 -95.79 138.17 -46.06
CA ALA A 639 -96.01 138.25 -44.61
C ALA A 639 -97.45 137.86 -44.21
N SER A 640 -98.43 138.07 -45.10
CA SER A 640 -99.82 137.63 -44.91
C SER A 640 -99.97 136.12 -45.11
N LEU A 641 -99.43 135.57 -46.22
CA LEU A 641 -99.30 134.12 -46.41
C LEU A 641 -98.39 133.50 -45.34
N GLY A 642 -97.40 134.25 -44.83
CA GLY A 642 -96.54 133.89 -43.71
C GLY A 642 -97.28 133.64 -42.40
N LYS A 643 -98.53 134.10 -42.27
CA LYS A 643 -99.44 133.69 -41.18
C LYS A 643 -100.42 132.58 -41.56
N GLN A 644 -100.74 132.40 -42.85
CA GLN A 644 -101.48 131.20 -43.31
C GLN A 644 -100.59 129.93 -43.24
N LEU A 645 -99.28 130.08 -43.43
CA LEU A 645 -98.23 129.09 -43.16
C LEU A 645 -98.20 128.60 -41.69
N GLN A 646 -98.98 129.22 -40.80
CA GLN A 646 -99.08 128.84 -39.39
C GLN A 646 -100.49 128.34 -38.99
N SER A 647 -101.43 128.24 -39.94
CA SER A 647 -102.79 127.74 -39.73
C SER A 647 -103.22 126.62 -40.70
N LEU A 648 -102.44 126.37 -41.75
CA LEU A 648 -102.69 125.33 -42.77
C LEU A 648 -101.44 124.44 -42.99
N ALA A 649 -100.67 124.22 -41.92
CA ALA A 649 -99.69 123.12 -41.86
C ALA A 649 -100.42 121.77 -41.60
N THR A 650 -101.42 121.48 -42.42
CA THR A 650 -102.39 120.39 -42.29
C THR A 650 -102.95 120.06 -43.68
N LEU A 651 -102.86 118.80 -44.12
CA LEU A 651 -102.99 118.35 -45.52
C LEU A 651 -101.89 118.94 -46.44
N GLU A 652 -100.99 118.17 -47.06
CA GLU A 652 -100.91 116.73 -47.37
C GLU A 652 -101.80 116.24 -48.53
N ASP A 653 -101.18 115.39 -49.35
CA ASP A 653 -101.72 114.42 -50.32
C ASP A 653 -102.21 114.84 -51.73
N PHE A 654 -102.20 113.85 -52.64
CA PHE A 654 -102.52 113.85 -54.08
C PHE A 654 -101.56 114.68 -54.96
N LEU A 655 -100.70 114.11 -55.84
CA LEU A 655 -100.51 112.74 -56.37
C LEU A 655 -98.99 112.52 -56.55
N VAL A 656 -98.33 111.37 -56.33
CA VAL A 656 -98.68 109.93 -56.22
C VAL A 656 -99.16 109.27 -57.52
N ASP A 657 -98.37 108.28 -57.97
CA ASP A 657 -98.57 107.33 -59.07
C ASP A 657 -98.73 107.82 -60.52
N THR A 658 -98.01 107.13 -61.41
CA THR A 658 -98.49 106.82 -62.76
C THR A 658 -97.94 105.45 -63.19
N ALA A 659 -98.59 104.39 -62.72
CA ALA A 659 -98.26 102.99 -63.06
C ALA A 659 -99.38 102.34 -63.88
N SER A 660 -99.03 101.66 -64.98
CA SER A 660 -99.81 100.62 -65.70
C SER A 660 -99.02 100.18 -66.96
N ILE A 661 -98.76 98.93 -67.36
CA ILE A 661 -99.41 97.59 -67.17
C ILE A 661 -100.72 97.51 -68.00
N PRO A 662 -100.84 96.60 -69.01
CA PRO A 662 -101.13 95.18 -68.71
C PRO A 662 -100.71 94.03 -69.69
N VAL A 663 -100.49 92.83 -69.10
CA VAL A 663 -100.88 91.46 -69.59
C VAL A 663 -100.10 90.85 -70.79
N ALA A 664 -99.73 89.55 -70.85
CA ALA A 664 -100.20 88.34 -70.15
C ALA A 664 -99.11 87.33 -69.66
N ALA A 665 -99.55 86.33 -68.88
CA ALA A 665 -98.88 85.17 -68.25
C ALA A 665 -97.88 84.36 -69.14
N THR A 666 -96.93 83.54 -68.62
CA THR A 666 -97.02 82.53 -67.53
C THR A 666 -95.67 82.15 -66.86
N ASN A 667 -95.71 81.75 -65.57
CA ASN A 667 -94.81 80.86 -64.79
C ASN A 667 -93.26 81.10 -64.80
N GLY A 668 -92.52 81.17 -63.68
CA GLY A 668 -92.89 81.27 -62.25
C GLY A 668 -92.08 80.36 -61.30
N VAL A 669 -90.89 80.77 -60.85
CA VAL A 669 -90.15 80.19 -59.69
C VAL A 669 -89.43 81.32 -58.93
N SER A 670 -89.29 81.21 -57.61
CA SER A 670 -88.72 82.23 -56.70
C SER A 670 -87.37 81.78 -56.09
N ASN A 671 -86.56 82.72 -55.57
CA ASN A 671 -85.50 82.38 -54.61
C ASN A 671 -85.01 83.58 -53.77
N SER A 672 -85.15 83.51 -52.44
CA SER A 672 -84.38 84.28 -51.45
C SER A 672 -84.62 83.74 -50.04
N THR A 673 -83.64 83.95 -49.13
CA THR A 673 -83.67 83.78 -47.66
C THR A 673 -83.79 82.38 -47.01
N GLU A 674 -82.85 82.14 -46.08
CA GLU A 674 -82.86 81.31 -44.85
C GLU A 674 -83.02 79.76 -44.84
N SER A 675 -81.85 79.09 -44.68
CA SER A 675 -81.46 78.29 -43.48
C SER A 675 -82.07 76.91 -43.13
N TRP A 676 -81.32 76.17 -42.29
CA TRP A 676 -81.53 74.84 -41.67
C TRP A 676 -81.37 73.59 -42.60
N ARG A 677 -80.29 72.79 -42.47
CA ARG A 677 -80.01 71.64 -41.54
C ARG A 677 -80.84 70.37 -41.91
N VAL A 678 -80.35 69.11 -41.91
CA VAL A 678 -79.37 68.38 -41.06
C VAL A 678 -78.76 67.16 -41.79
N HIS A 679 -77.58 66.68 -41.30
CA HIS A 679 -76.93 65.34 -41.45
C HIS A 679 -75.73 65.23 -42.43
N LYS A 680 -74.64 64.49 -42.15
CA LYS A 680 -73.98 64.01 -40.89
C LYS A 680 -72.52 63.61 -41.22
N ASN A 681 -71.74 63.19 -40.21
CA ASN A 681 -70.36 62.67 -40.22
C ASN A 681 -70.08 61.58 -41.30
N ASP A 682 -68.84 61.14 -41.62
CA ASP A 682 -67.55 61.10 -40.89
C ASP A 682 -66.34 61.58 -41.76
N THR A 683 -65.15 61.85 -41.21
CA THR A 683 -64.08 60.83 -41.01
C THR A 683 -62.93 61.39 -40.15
N TYR A 684 -62.33 60.57 -39.29
CA TYR A 684 -61.04 60.84 -38.63
C TYR A 684 -60.11 59.61 -38.72
N MET A 685 -58.81 59.83 -38.50
CA MET A 685 -57.72 58.84 -38.71
C MET A 685 -57.80 57.58 -37.81
N ALA A 686 -57.58 56.40 -38.42
CA ALA A 686 -56.98 55.24 -37.76
C ALA A 686 -56.34 54.29 -38.79
N SER A 687 -55.23 53.63 -38.43
CA SER A 687 -54.51 52.65 -39.26
C SER A 687 -54.84 51.21 -38.85
N MET A 688 -54.86 50.26 -39.81
CA MET A 688 -54.23 48.93 -39.69
C MET A 688 -54.48 48.02 -40.92
N LYS A 689 -53.39 47.45 -41.47
CA LYS A 689 -53.26 46.21 -42.28
C LYS A 689 -54.04 46.03 -43.60
N PRO A 690 -53.33 45.58 -44.66
CA PRO A 690 -53.89 44.78 -45.75
C PRO A 690 -53.46 43.29 -45.72
N THR A 691 -54.23 42.48 -46.45
CA THR A 691 -53.98 41.16 -47.11
C THR A 691 -52.64 40.42 -46.91
N LYS A 692 -52.60 39.12 -46.56
CA LYS A 692 -53.09 37.88 -47.25
C LYS A 692 -52.19 37.36 -48.40
N GLU A 693 -51.79 36.08 -48.27
CA GLU A 693 -51.69 35.05 -49.33
C GLU A 693 -50.61 35.20 -50.44
N THR A 694 -50.09 34.14 -51.09
CA THR A 694 -50.21 32.67 -50.89
C THR A 694 -48.95 31.93 -51.40
N SER A 695 -48.85 30.63 -51.11
CA SER A 695 -47.73 29.70 -51.30
C SER A 695 -47.11 29.52 -52.70
N SER A 696 -45.85 29.02 -52.70
CA SER A 696 -45.26 28.05 -53.67
C SER A 696 -44.98 28.58 -55.10
N SER A 697 -44.14 27.93 -55.94
CA SER A 697 -43.69 26.53 -55.94
C SER A 697 -42.34 26.31 -56.67
N ASP A 698 -41.53 25.37 -56.16
CA ASP A 698 -40.63 24.46 -56.89
C ASP A 698 -39.43 25.06 -57.69
N THR A 699 -38.37 24.34 -58.06
CA THR A 699 -38.14 22.87 -58.21
C THR A 699 -36.76 22.38 -57.73
N ALA A 700 -36.71 21.09 -57.35
CA ALA A 700 -35.62 20.09 -57.42
C ALA A 700 -34.14 20.52 -57.16
N SER A 701 -33.39 19.98 -56.19
CA SER A 701 -33.15 18.58 -55.75
C SER A 701 -32.29 17.72 -56.69
N SER A 702 -31.16 17.19 -56.18
CA SER A 702 -30.77 15.77 -56.30
C SER A 702 -29.44 15.46 -55.57
N ASN A 703 -29.46 14.52 -54.59
CA ASN A 703 -28.38 13.56 -54.23
C ASN A 703 -26.95 14.07 -53.86
N ARG A 704 -26.07 13.35 -53.15
CA ARG A 704 -26.13 12.13 -52.28
C ARG A 704 -24.86 12.12 -51.41
N GLY A 705 -24.92 11.60 -50.18
CA GLY A 705 -23.71 11.31 -49.39
C GLY A 705 -24.00 10.90 -47.95
N SER A 706 -23.65 9.67 -47.58
CA SER A 706 -23.67 9.16 -46.20
C SER A 706 -22.22 9.17 -45.64
N SER A 707 -21.91 8.91 -44.35
CA SER A 707 -22.66 8.19 -43.30
C SER A 707 -22.06 8.45 -41.90
N GLU A 708 -22.61 7.75 -40.89
CA GLU A 708 -22.04 7.39 -39.57
C GLU A 708 -22.10 8.43 -38.41
N LYS A 709 -22.88 8.07 -37.36
CA LYS A 709 -22.54 7.94 -35.91
C LYS A 709 -21.75 9.09 -35.20
N ASN A 710 -22.00 9.46 -33.93
CA ASN A 710 -22.48 8.66 -32.80
C ASN A 710 -22.88 9.49 -31.55
N ARG A 711 -23.73 8.89 -30.69
CA ARG A 711 -23.73 8.94 -29.20
C ARG A 711 -24.00 10.22 -28.35
N ASN A 712 -24.55 9.91 -27.17
CA ASN A 712 -24.58 10.62 -25.88
C ASN A 712 -25.44 11.92 -25.73
N GLY A 713 -25.92 12.27 -24.53
CA GLY A 713 -26.06 11.41 -23.33
C GLY A 713 -25.94 12.09 -21.96
N PHE A 714 -27.09 12.34 -21.32
CA PHE A 714 -27.35 12.30 -19.86
C PHE A 714 -26.69 13.28 -18.86
N ALA A 715 -27.37 13.32 -17.70
CA ALA A 715 -26.93 13.73 -16.36
C ALA A 715 -26.70 15.23 -16.06
N LYS A 716 -27.39 15.69 -15.01
CA LYS A 716 -27.23 17.00 -14.36
C LYS A 716 -27.21 16.75 -12.85
N VAL A 717 -26.06 16.94 -12.21
CA VAL A 717 -25.87 16.65 -10.78
C VAL A 717 -25.87 17.96 -9.99
N PHE A 718 -26.62 17.98 -8.88
CA PHE A 718 -26.50 18.99 -7.84
C PHE A 718 -25.68 18.41 -6.68
N THR A 719 -24.77 19.21 -6.13
CA THR A 719 -24.21 19.01 -4.78
C THR A 719 -24.42 20.29 -3.98
N ARG A 720 -24.72 20.15 -2.69
CA ARG A 720 -24.89 21.28 -1.75
C ARG A 720 -24.23 20.90 -0.42
N SER A 721 -23.41 21.80 0.10
CA SER A 721 -22.70 21.64 1.37
C SER A 721 -23.57 22.07 2.56
N LYS A 722 -23.47 21.38 3.71
CA LYS A 722 -22.82 21.89 4.95
C LYS A 722 -23.04 20.99 6.18
N ASP A 723 -22.05 21.01 7.08
CA ASP A 723 -22.06 20.74 8.55
C ASP A 723 -22.63 19.39 9.06
N GLY A 724 -22.10 18.73 10.10
CA GLY A 724 -20.93 18.96 10.96
C GLY A 724 -20.94 18.04 12.22
N ILE A 725 -20.03 18.30 13.19
CA ILE A 725 -19.92 17.73 14.57
C ILE A 725 -18.83 16.64 14.81
N HIS A 726 -18.06 16.84 15.88
CA HIS A 726 -17.06 15.94 16.49
C HIS A 726 -17.68 14.77 17.27
N LEU A 727 -16.91 13.69 17.44
CA LEU A 727 -16.62 13.21 18.80
C LEU A 727 -15.18 12.70 18.90
N VAL A 728 -14.63 12.71 20.12
CA VAL A 728 -13.29 12.21 20.45
C VAL A 728 -13.43 11.21 21.61
N ILE A 729 -12.95 9.98 21.38
CA ILE A 729 -12.22 9.06 22.27
C ILE A 729 -11.89 7.82 21.43
#